data_AF-A0A7X0RGZ9-F1
#
_entry.id   AF-A0A7X0RGZ9-F1
#
_cell.length_a   1.000
_cell.length_b   1.000
_cell.length_c   1.000
_cell.angle_alpha   90.00
_cell.angle_beta   90.00
_cell.angle_gamma   90.00
#
_symmetry.space_group_name_H-M   'P 1'
#
loop_
_entity.id
_entity.type
_entity.pdbx_description
1 polymer ?
#
loop_
_entity_poly.entity_id
_entity_poly.type
_entity_poly.pdbx_seq_one_letter_code
_entity_poly.pdbx_strand_id
1 'polypeptide(L)'
;MSIKVALEHRTTYDFERPIAVAPHVVRLRPAPHCRTPIEAYSLQVEPKNHFVNWQQDPFGNWLARLVFPEPVKTLDITVGLVADLMVINPFDFFVEEYAERFPFTYEPALAADLAPYLRPVDDSAEAAAWKDRLPPLPADGTPTVDFLANLNSAVNRDIAYSVRMEAGVQTPDETLRLAIGSCRDSAWLLVSLLRQYGLAARFVSGYLVQLTADEKALDGPSGPEQDFTDLHAWAEVFVPGAGWIGLDPTSALFAGEGHIPLSATPHPSAAAPIEGATEPTEVTFSFHNEVRRIHEDPRVTKPYTDDAWARIDALGEAVDKRLEAGDVRLTMGGEPTFVSLDDMTSAQWNTAADGPEKRLLANELAERLRETYAAGGVVQRSQGKWYPGEPLPRWQVVLQWRADGEPLWQDPALFADPWGGAAAEGDEDGSSQAAHALAERITRSLGLPAHLLHPAYEDPLVVLTADVRKPQGDPPRVAEGEIDADSLAHLDADVTEPVAWVLPLVTGEDWTVPAWSFRRGRLVLAPGTSPAGLRLPLDSIAWEAAEPPVDPSYLQAGPPLEPKVPAVTVVDPKDVPTTALVIEARDGFVHVFLPPTERLEDYADLLRLVEVAVRRLAQPIVLEGYGPPPDPRLTQLSVTPDPGVIEVNVQPTASWAEQRALTETLYAAARESRLTTEKFDLDGLHTGTGGGNHITLGGTQPVDSPLLRRPDLLVSLITYWQRHPSLSYLFSGRFIGPTSQAPRFDEGRPEAVYEMEIAFAEIARLTAEQGDEPRPWLVDRALRHLLTDLTGNTHRAEFCVDKLYSPDSSRGRLGLLELRGFEMPPHPQMALVQALLVRSLVAMFWERPLTAPLVRWGTALHEDFLLPQGVIRDIGEVVDDLRAHGLDFESSWLDPFTEFRFPRIGMTRVGDVELELRAAIEPWHVLGEEATGAGTSRFVDSSVERLQVTVRGLDPHRHLVTCQGVPVPLTPTGVSGEFYAGVRYRAWQPWSALHPSIEVHAPLHVEVVDVASATSLGGATYRTVHPGGRSYDTPPINANEAEARRASRFEARGHTPGAIDVAALREAGRRAASEEYPHTLDLRRVPPTRPTSSP
;
A
#
# COMPACT_ATOMS: atom_id res chain seq x y z
N MET A 1 0.07 -11.36 -12.54
CA MET A 1 1.00 -12.39 -12.06
C MET A 1 0.26 -13.72 -12.12
N SER A 2 0.95 -14.82 -12.33
CA SER A 2 0.30 -16.10 -12.58
C SER A 2 0.99 -17.19 -11.78
N ILE A 3 0.19 -17.98 -11.06
CA ILE A 3 0.65 -19.17 -10.38
C ILE A 3 0.30 -20.34 -11.27
N LYS A 4 1.33 -21.03 -11.78
CA LYS A 4 1.11 -22.27 -12.52
C LYS A 4 1.17 -23.43 -11.55
N VAL A 5 0.15 -24.26 -11.62
CA VAL A 5 0.04 -25.47 -10.80
C VAL A 5 0.10 -26.71 -11.67
N ALA A 6 0.82 -27.72 -11.21
CA ALA A 6 0.69 -29.09 -11.70
C ALA A 6 -0.26 -29.83 -10.78
N LEU A 7 -1.31 -30.40 -11.36
CA LEU A 7 -2.27 -31.27 -10.68
C LEU A 7 -2.08 -32.70 -11.15
N GLU A 8 -2.01 -33.63 -10.20
CA GLU A 8 -2.07 -35.07 -10.43
C GLU A 8 -3.34 -35.61 -9.76
N HIS A 9 -4.19 -36.27 -10.56
CA HIS A 9 -5.33 -37.05 -10.10
C HIS A 9 -5.07 -38.50 -10.42
N ARG A 10 -5.15 -39.38 -9.43
CA ARG A 10 -5.02 -40.83 -9.62
C ARG A 10 -6.16 -41.57 -8.95
N THR A 11 -6.74 -42.51 -9.68
CA THR A 11 -7.77 -43.41 -9.18
C THR A 11 -7.40 -44.85 -9.51
N THR A 12 -7.32 -45.70 -8.49
CA THR A 12 -6.95 -47.11 -8.64
C THR A 12 -8.07 -48.01 -8.13
N TYR A 13 -8.44 -48.99 -8.95
CA TYR A 13 -9.33 -50.08 -8.60
C TYR A 13 -8.52 -51.39 -8.62
N ASP A 14 -8.26 -51.95 -7.45
CA ASP A 14 -7.64 -53.26 -7.32
C ASP A 14 -8.72 -54.32 -7.09
N PHE A 15 -8.91 -55.17 -8.10
CA PHE A 15 -9.86 -56.27 -8.04
C PHE A 15 -9.21 -57.50 -7.39
N GLU A 16 -9.96 -58.22 -6.56
CA GLU A 16 -9.50 -59.45 -5.90
C GLU A 16 -8.93 -60.48 -6.90
N ARG A 17 -9.50 -60.52 -8.10
CA ARG A 17 -9.11 -61.38 -9.22
C ARG A 17 -9.21 -60.62 -10.56
N PRO A 18 -8.56 -61.09 -11.64
CA PRO A 18 -8.80 -60.55 -12.97
C PRO A 18 -10.29 -60.70 -13.36
N ILE A 19 -10.92 -59.59 -13.76
CA ILE A 19 -12.34 -59.53 -14.12
C ILE A 19 -12.57 -58.82 -15.45
N ALA A 20 -13.68 -59.11 -16.13
CA ALA A 20 -14.08 -58.32 -17.29
C ALA A 20 -14.55 -56.93 -16.85
N VAL A 21 -13.98 -55.90 -17.48
CA VAL A 21 -14.34 -54.50 -17.29
C VAL A 21 -15.18 -54.06 -18.49
N ALA A 22 -16.44 -53.70 -18.25
CA ALA A 22 -17.30 -53.15 -19.30
C ALA A 22 -16.77 -51.78 -19.76
N PRO A 23 -17.25 -51.21 -20.89
CA PRO A 23 -16.80 -49.90 -21.32
C PRO A 23 -16.91 -48.85 -20.20
N HIS A 24 -15.80 -48.18 -19.91
CA HIS A 24 -15.72 -47.11 -18.91
C HIS A 24 -15.71 -45.76 -19.61
N VAL A 25 -16.27 -44.75 -18.95
CA VAL A 25 -16.27 -43.36 -19.39
C VAL A 25 -15.52 -42.54 -18.36
N VAL A 26 -14.52 -41.79 -18.82
CA VAL A 26 -13.71 -40.89 -18.00
C VAL A 26 -13.96 -39.45 -18.46
N ARG A 27 -14.44 -38.61 -17.53
CA ARG A 27 -14.78 -37.19 -17.73
C ARG A 27 -13.83 -36.29 -16.94
N LEU A 28 -12.54 -36.62 -16.93
CA LEU A 28 -11.50 -35.91 -16.16
C LEU A 28 -10.69 -34.92 -17.01
N ARG A 29 -11.17 -34.57 -18.20
CA ARG A 29 -10.56 -33.52 -19.04
C ARG A 29 -11.33 -32.21 -18.85
N PRO A 30 -10.66 -31.08 -18.58
CA PRO A 30 -11.30 -29.77 -18.48
C PRO A 30 -12.21 -29.46 -19.66
N ALA A 31 -13.40 -28.92 -19.35
CA ALA A 31 -14.43 -28.61 -20.31
C ALA A 31 -13.98 -27.47 -21.24
N PRO A 32 -14.47 -27.41 -22.50
CA PRO A 32 -14.08 -26.35 -23.44
C PRO A 32 -14.38 -24.92 -22.97
N HIS A 33 -15.30 -24.75 -22.02
CA HIS A 33 -15.71 -23.46 -21.46
C HIS A 33 -14.95 -23.10 -20.16
N CYS A 34 -13.95 -23.89 -19.77
CA CYS A 34 -13.10 -23.57 -18.63
C CYS A 34 -12.41 -22.21 -18.86
N ARG A 35 -12.56 -21.29 -17.89
CA ARG A 35 -11.96 -19.95 -17.93
C ARG A 35 -10.47 -20.00 -17.60
N THR A 36 -10.08 -20.91 -16.71
CA THR A 36 -8.69 -21.17 -16.32
C THR A 36 -7.91 -21.77 -17.50
N PRO A 37 -6.84 -21.11 -17.99
CA PRO A 37 -6.05 -21.65 -19.07
C PRO A 37 -5.38 -22.98 -18.68
N ILE A 38 -5.58 -23.99 -19.53
CA ILE A 38 -4.97 -25.31 -19.38
C ILE A 38 -3.84 -25.44 -20.39
N GLU A 39 -2.60 -25.46 -19.91
CA GLU A 39 -1.39 -25.50 -20.75
C GLU A 39 -1.05 -26.93 -21.17
N ALA A 40 -1.29 -27.89 -20.30
CA ALA A 40 -1.03 -29.30 -20.57
C ALA A 40 -2.08 -30.20 -19.93
N TYR A 41 -2.39 -31.30 -20.63
CA TYR A 41 -3.28 -32.36 -20.15
C TYR A 41 -2.74 -33.72 -20.58
N SER A 42 -2.81 -34.71 -19.69
CA SER A 42 -2.50 -36.10 -20.00
C SER A 42 -3.49 -37.05 -19.33
N LEU A 43 -3.76 -38.17 -19.99
CA LEU A 43 -4.54 -39.29 -19.47
C LEU A 43 -3.72 -40.57 -19.65
N GLN A 44 -3.35 -41.18 -18.54
CA GLN A 44 -2.68 -42.48 -18.49
C GLN A 44 -3.63 -43.51 -17.89
N VAL A 45 -3.74 -44.67 -18.55
CA VAL A 45 -4.62 -45.75 -18.12
C VAL A 45 -3.84 -47.05 -18.12
N GLU A 46 -3.89 -47.78 -17.00
CA GLU A 46 -3.39 -49.15 -16.89
C GLU A 46 -4.56 -50.12 -16.67
N PRO A 47 -4.54 -51.31 -17.31
CA PRO A 47 -3.47 -51.88 -18.13
C PRO A 47 -3.37 -51.24 -19.53
N LYS A 48 -2.16 -51.23 -20.10
CA LYS A 48 -1.87 -50.57 -21.40
C LYS A 48 -2.62 -51.14 -22.60
N ASN A 49 -3.09 -52.39 -22.52
CA ASN A 49 -3.87 -53.03 -23.56
C ASN A 49 -5.35 -52.62 -23.43
N HIS A 50 -5.69 -51.43 -23.90
CA HIS A 50 -7.06 -50.92 -23.93
C HIS A 50 -7.28 -50.04 -25.17
N PHE A 51 -8.54 -49.80 -25.52
CA PHE A 51 -8.93 -48.86 -26.55
C PHE A 51 -9.50 -47.59 -25.94
N VAL A 52 -9.06 -46.41 -26.40
CA VAL A 52 -9.57 -45.10 -26.00
C VAL A 52 -10.27 -44.44 -27.17
N ASN A 53 -11.53 -44.02 -26.98
CA ASN A 53 -12.26 -43.19 -27.94
C ASN A 53 -12.71 -41.87 -27.30
N TRP A 54 -12.11 -40.77 -27.75
CA TRP A 54 -12.49 -39.42 -27.32
C TRP A 54 -13.75 -38.95 -28.03
N GLN A 55 -14.72 -38.47 -27.26
CA GLN A 55 -16.01 -38.00 -27.75
C GLN A 55 -16.42 -36.72 -26.99
N GLN A 56 -17.44 -36.04 -27.52
CA GLN A 56 -18.20 -35.04 -26.79
C GLN A 56 -19.60 -35.56 -26.52
N ASP A 57 -20.12 -35.30 -25.32
CA ASP A 57 -21.53 -35.54 -25.02
C ASP A 57 -22.44 -34.46 -25.66
N PRO A 58 -23.77 -34.62 -25.63
CA PRO A 58 -24.69 -33.60 -26.16
C PRO A 58 -24.61 -32.22 -25.47
N PHE A 59 -23.92 -32.12 -24.33
CA PHE A 59 -23.73 -30.88 -23.57
C PHE A 59 -22.35 -30.24 -23.85
N GLY A 60 -21.53 -30.85 -24.71
CA GLY A 60 -20.21 -30.36 -25.10
C GLY A 60 -19.07 -30.76 -24.16
N ASN A 61 -19.30 -31.67 -23.20
CA ASN A 61 -18.25 -32.14 -22.28
C ASN A 61 -17.37 -33.19 -22.96
N TRP A 62 -16.07 -33.18 -22.64
CA TRP A 62 -15.15 -34.21 -23.11
C TRP A 62 -15.33 -35.51 -22.34
N LEU A 63 -15.37 -36.64 -23.05
CA LEU A 63 -15.36 -37.96 -22.44
C LEU A 63 -14.44 -38.92 -23.19
N ALA A 64 -13.61 -39.64 -22.44
CA ALA A 64 -12.80 -40.74 -22.94
C ALA A 64 -13.54 -42.05 -22.67
N ARG A 65 -13.93 -42.76 -23.73
CA ARG A 65 -14.53 -44.09 -23.60
C ARG A 65 -13.46 -45.17 -23.71
N LEU A 66 -13.22 -45.86 -22.60
CA LEU A 66 -12.25 -46.93 -22.45
C LEU A 66 -12.90 -48.28 -22.68
N VAL A 67 -12.26 -49.16 -23.46
CA VAL A 67 -12.71 -50.54 -23.65
C VAL A 67 -11.53 -51.48 -23.45
N PHE A 68 -11.69 -52.46 -22.55
CA PHE A 68 -10.66 -53.42 -22.20
C PHE A 68 -10.96 -54.77 -22.88
N PRO A 69 -10.06 -55.27 -23.75
CA PRO A 69 -10.26 -56.55 -24.44
C PRO A 69 -9.98 -57.78 -23.56
N GLU A 70 -9.19 -57.62 -22.49
CA GLU A 70 -8.74 -58.69 -21.60
C GLU A 70 -9.20 -58.44 -20.16
N PRO A 71 -9.38 -59.49 -19.33
CA PRO A 71 -9.66 -59.33 -17.92
C PRO A 71 -8.59 -58.51 -17.19
N VAL A 72 -9.02 -57.58 -16.35
CA VAL A 72 -8.17 -56.61 -15.65
C VAL A 72 -8.11 -56.96 -14.17
N LYS A 73 -6.91 -56.96 -13.57
CA LYS A 73 -6.73 -57.11 -12.12
C LYS A 73 -6.64 -55.77 -11.40
N THR A 74 -6.00 -54.80 -12.02
CA THR A 74 -5.85 -53.43 -11.50
C THR A 74 -6.21 -52.47 -12.63
N LEU A 75 -7.17 -51.57 -12.38
CA LEU A 75 -7.49 -50.46 -13.27
C LEU A 75 -6.96 -49.18 -12.62
N ASP A 76 -5.94 -48.58 -13.24
CA ASP A 76 -5.36 -47.31 -12.81
C ASP A 76 -5.69 -46.24 -13.84
N ILE A 77 -6.23 -45.11 -13.38
CA ILE A 77 -6.52 -43.94 -14.20
C ILE A 77 -5.80 -42.76 -13.57
N THR A 78 -4.79 -42.25 -14.25
CA THR A 78 -3.99 -41.10 -13.82
C THR A 78 -4.15 -39.95 -14.81
N VAL A 79 -4.48 -38.77 -14.31
CA VAL A 79 -4.60 -37.52 -15.06
C VAL A 79 -3.58 -36.53 -14.54
N GLY A 80 -2.82 -35.94 -15.46
CA GLY A 80 -1.91 -34.82 -15.17
C GLY A 80 -2.39 -33.56 -15.88
N LEU A 81 -2.41 -32.44 -15.16
CA LEU A 81 -2.86 -31.14 -15.64
C LEU A 81 -1.82 -30.06 -15.28
N VAL A 82 -1.55 -29.13 -16.20
CA VAL A 82 -0.89 -27.85 -15.86
C VAL A 82 -1.90 -26.73 -16.10
N ALA A 83 -2.24 -26.01 -15.04
CA ALA A 83 -3.23 -24.92 -15.07
C ALA A 83 -2.58 -23.60 -14.65
N ASP A 84 -2.97 -22.53 -15.34
CA ASP A 84 -2.57 -21.16 -15.00
C ASP A 84 -3.67 -20.50 -14.16
N LEU A 85 -3.45 -20.39 -12.84
CA LEU A 85 -4.42 -19.83 -11.89
C LEU A 85 -4.34 -18.31 -11.84
N MET A 86 -4.51 -17.65 -12.98
CA MET A 86 -4.69 -16.21 -13.06
C MET A 86 -6.01 -15.84 -12.37
N VAL A 87 -5.98 -14.84 -11.47
CA VAL A 87 -7.17 -14.43 -10.72
C VAL A 87 -8.30 -14.03 -11.66
N ILE A 88 -9.47 -14.62 -11.45
CA ILE A 88 -10.64 -14.39 -12.27
C ILE A 88 -11.69 -13.66 -11.43
N ASN A 89 -12.16 -12.49 -11.91
CA ASN A 89 -13.34 -11.87 -11.32
C ASN A 89 -14.59 -12.70 -11.69
N PRO A 90 -15.28 -13.33 -10.72
CA PRO A 90 -16.46 -14.13 -11.00
C PRO A 90 -17.67 -13.29 -11.39
N PHE A 91 -17.66 -11.96 -11.15
CA PHE A 91 -18.72 -11.01 -11.46
C PHE A 91 -18.51 -10.24 -12.77
N ASP A 92 -17.47 -10.57 -13.52
CA ASP A 92 -17.13 -9.87 -14.77
C ASP A 92 -17.98 -10.33 -15.96
N PHE A 93 -19.25 -9.92 -15.95
CA PHE A 93 -20.23 -10.20 -16.99
C PHE A 93 -21.31 -9.12 -17.02
N PHE A 94 -22.01 -8.95 -18.16
CA PHE A 94 -23.18 -8.07 -18.28
C PHE A 94 -24.46 -8.87 -18.13
N VAL A 95 -25.51 -8.26 -17.59
CA VAL A 95 -26.84 -8.86 -17.53
C VAL A 95 -27.74 -8.07 -18.48
N GLU A 96 -28.63 -8.76 -19.20
CA GLU A 96 -29.65 -8.07 -20.02
C GLU A 96 -30.57 -7.22 -19.14
N GLU A 97 -31.01 -6.06 -19.63
CA GLU A 97 -31.81 -5.08 -18.87
C GLU A 97 -33.04 -5.72 -18.18
N TYR A 98 -33.74 -6.62 -18.88
CA TYR A 98 -34.93 -7.29 -18.34
C TYR A 98 -34.63 -8.33 -17.24
N ALA A 99 -33.37 -8.73 -17.08
CA ALA A 99 -32.91 -9.74 -16.12
C ALA A 99 -32.02 -9.16 -15.02
N GLU A 100 -31.78 -7.84 -14.99
CA GLU A 100 -30.99 -7.17 -13.94
C GLU A 100 -31.58 -7.37 -12.54
N ARG A 101 -32.91 -7.46 -12.45
CA ARG A 101 -33.64 -7.71 -11.20
C ARG A 101 -34.44 -9.01 -11.28
N PHE A 102 -34.38 -9.80 -10.21
CA PHE A 102 -35.16 -11.01 -10.02
C PHE A 102 -36.45 -10.68 -9.22
N PRO A 103 -37.63 -11.23 -9.59
CA PRO A 103 -37.86 -12.23 -10.64
C PRO A 103 -37.92 -11.66 -12.06
N PHE A 104 -37.33 -12.40 -13.01
CA PHE A 104 -37.48 -12.16 -14.46
C PHE A 104 -38.00 -13.43 -15.17
N THR A 105 -38.37 -13.31 -16.44
CA THR A 105 -38.79 -14.46 -17.27
C THR A 105 -37.93 -14.54 -18.53
N TYR A 106 -37.43 -15.73 -18.86
CA TYR A 106 -36.71 -15.95 -20.11
C TYR A 106 -37.58 -15.70 -21.34
N GLU A 107 -36.98 -15.18 -22.40
CA GLU A 107 -37.65 -15.11 -23.70
C GLU A 107 -38.07 -16.52 -24.17
N PRO A 108 -39.21 -16.68 -24.87
CA PRO A 108 -39.76 -18.00 -25.19
C PRO A 108 -38.81 -18.92 -25.98
N ALA A 109 -38.04 -18.38 -26.92
CA ALA A 109 -37.08 -19.15 -27.71
C ALA A 109 -35.92 -19.65 -26.83
N LEU A 110 -35.34 -18.75 -26.03
CA LEU A 110 -34.28 -19.09 -25.08
C LEU A 110 -34.76 -20.10 -24.02
N ALA A 111 -35.98 -19.96 -23.52
CA ALA A 111 -36.58 -20.92 -22.59
C ALA A 111 -36.72 -22.32 -23.20
N ALA A 112 -37.04 -22.41 -24.49
CA ALA A 112 -37.12 -23.69 -25.20
C ALA A 112 -35.74 -24.36 -25.33
N ASP A 113 -34.70 -23.58 -25.62
CA ASP A 113 -33.32 -24.07 -25.67
C ASP A 113 -32.80 -24.49 -24.28
N LEU A 114 -33.25 -23.80 -23.22
CA LEU A 114 -32.91 -24.09 -21.83
C LEU A 114 -33.80 -25.16 -21.15
N ALA A 115 -34.77 -25.73 -21.87
CA ALA A 115 -35.77 -26.64 -21.29
C ALA A 115 -35.20 -27.79 -20.44
N PRO A 116 -34.09 -28.48 -20.82
CA PRO A 116 -33.48 -29.51 -19.98
C PRO A 116 -33.03 -29.01 -18.60
N TYR A 117 -32.63 -27.74 -18.52
CA TYR A 117 -32.10 -27.10 -17.32
C TYR A 117 -33.17 -26.43 -16.45
N LEU A 118 -34.41 -26.34 -16.95
CA LEU A 118 -35.59 -25.83 -16.23
C LEU A 118 -36.44 -26.95 -15.63
N ARG A 119 -36.16 -28.21 -15.99
CA ARG A 119 -36.96 -29.36 -15.56
C ARG A 119 -36.92 -29.53 -14.03
N PRO A 120 -38.08 -29.61 -13.35
CA PRO A 120 -38.15 -29.88 -11.92
C PRO A 120 -37.34 -31.11 -11.51
N VAL A 121 -36.73 -31.04 -10.34
CA VAL A 121 -35.99 -32.15 -9.74
C VAL A 121 -36.99 -33.01 -8.96
N ASP A 122 -36.86 -34.34 -9.06
CA ASP A 122 -37.67 -35.27 -8.27
C ASP A 122 -37.26 -35.23 -6.78
N ASP A 123 -38.18 -35.59 -5.87
CA ASP A 123 -37.95 -35.58 -4.41
C ASP A 123 -37.43 -34.23 -3.87
N SER A 124 -38.16 -33.16 -4.20
CA SER A 124 -37.83 -31.78 -3.86
C SER A 124 -38.96 -31.00 -3.17
N ALA A 125 -39.89 -31.68 -2.49
CA ALA A 125 -41.04 -31.05 -1.84
C ALA A 125 -40.66 -30.32 -0.53
N GLU A 126 -39.75 -30.90 0.26
CA GLU A 126 -39.16 -30.21 1.41
C GLU A 126 -38.30 -29.03 0.96
N ALA A 127 -37.62 -29.14 -0.19
CA ALA A 127 -36.91 -28.00 -0.79
C ALA A 127 -37.85 -26.86 -1.16
N ALA A 128 -39.05 -27.15 -1.67
CA ALA A 128 -40.07 -26.12 -1.90
C ALA A 128 -40.54 -25.47 -0.59
N ALA A 129 -40.78 -26.26 0.45
CA ALA A 129 -41.15 -25.74 1.77
C ALA A 129 -40.01 -24.94 2.44
N TRP A 130 -38.74 -25.30 2.20
CA TRP A 130 -37.59 -24.52 2.64
C TRP A 130 -37.50 -23.18 1.88
N LYS A 131 -37.69 -23.20 0.56
CA LYS A 131 -37.77 -22.00 -0.29
C LYS A 131 -38.80 -21.00 0.25
N ASP A 132 -39.99 -21.49 0.61
CA ASP A 132 -41.10 -20.65 1.11
C ASP A 132 -40.85 -20.06 2.51
N ARG A 133 -39.83 -20.54 3.24
CA ARG A 133 -39.39 -19.96 4.53
C ARG A 133 -38.37 -18.84 4.39
N LEU A 134 -37.74 -18.69 3.22
CA LEU A 134 -36.82 -17.58 2.97
C LEU A 134 -37.58 -16.24 2.95
N PRO A 135 -36.91 -15.12 3.26
CA PRO A 135 -37.53 -13.80 3.18
C PRO A 135 -38.23 -13.57 1.83
N PRO A 136 -39.45 -13.00 1.82
CA PRO A 136 -40.14 -12.74 0.57
C PRO A 136 -39.35 -11.73 -0.27
N LEU A 137 -39.39 -11.91 -1.58
CA LEU A 137 -38.76 -10.97 -2.52
C LEU A 137 -39.47 -9.60 -2.44
N PRO A 138 -38.72 -8.48 -2.51
CA PRO A 138 -39.28 -7.15 -2.63
C PRO A 138 -40.22 -7.02 -3.84
N ALA A 139 -41.22 -6.16 -3.74
CA ALA A 139 -42.21 -5.96 -4.80
C ALA A 139 -41.60 -5.40 -6.11
N ASP A 140 -40.50 -4.66 -5.98
CA ASP A 140 -39.69 -4.09 -7.07
C ASP A 140 -38.55 -5.03 -7.51
N GLY A 141 -38.52 -6.27 -7.02
CA GLY A 141 -37.47 -7.25 -7.26
C GLY A 141 -36.17 -6.94 -6.52
N THR A 142 -35.17 -7.80 -6.65
CA THR A 142 -33.82 -7.65 -6.09
C THR A 142 -32.80 -7.76 -7.21
N PRO A 143 -31.66 -7.06 -7.20
CA PRO A 143 -30.59 -7.32 -8.17
C PRO A 143 -30.31 -8.82 -8.28
N THR A 144 -30.28 -9.35 -9.50
CA THR A 144 -30.22 -10.80 -9.73
C THR A 144 -28.98 -11.43 -9.10
N VAL A 145 -27.83 -10.75 -9.16
CA VAL A 145 -26.58 -11.23 -8.55
C VAL A 145 -26.70 -11.31 -7.02
N ASP A 146 -27.29 -10.30 -6.37
CA ASP A 146 -27.53 -10.31 -4.92
C ASP A 146 -28.47 -11.44 -4.52
N PHE A 147 -29.52 -11.70 -5.32
CA PHE A 147 -30.41 -12.83 -5.10
C PHE A 147 -29.66 -14.17 -5.14
N LEU A 148 -28.80 -14.37 -6.15
CA LEU A 148 -27.98 -15.58 -6.29
C LEU A 148 -27.01 -15.73 -5.11
N ALA A 149 -26.32 -14.66 -4.72
CA ALA A 149 -25.39 -14.65 -3.59
C ALA A 149 -26.09 -14.99 -2.26
N ASN A 150 -27.27 -14.42 -2.03
CA ASN A 150 -28.08 -14.67 -0.83
C ASN A 150 -28.61 -16.10 -0.79
N LEU A 151 -29.07 -16.65 -1.93
CA LEU A 151 -29.52 -18.04 -2.00
C LEU A 151 -28.36 -19.02 -1.76
N ASN A 152 -27.20 -18.76 -2.36
CA ASN A 152 -26.00 -19.57 -2.17
C ASN A 152 -25.56 -19.58 -0.69
N SER A 153 -25.49 -18.40 -0.06
CA SER A 153 -25.19 -18.23 1.37
C SER A 153 -26.23 -18.92 2.27
N ALA A 154 -27.51 -18.92 1.88
CA ALA A 154 -28.55 -19.58 2.66
C ALA A 154 -28.39 -21.11 2.67
N VAL A 155 -28.03 -21.72 1.53
CA VAL A 155 -27.74 -23.16 1.48
C VAL A 155 -26.50 -23.48 2.32
N ASN A 156 -25.44 -22.68 2.20
CA ASN A 156 -24.21 -22.87 2.96
C ASN A 156 -24.43 -22.83 4.48
N ARG A 157 -25.20 -21.85 4.95
CA ARG A 157 -25.51 -21.67 6.37
C ARG A 157 -26.33 -22.83 6.96
N ASP A 158 -27.26 -23.38 6.18
CA ASP A 158 -28.26 -24.33 6.69
C ASP A 158 -27.83 -25.80 6.49
N ILE A 159 -26.83 -26.09 5.64
CA ILE A 159 -26.34 -27.45 5.34
C ILE A 159 -24.89 -27.61 5.79
N ALA A 160 -24.66 -28.44 6.80
CA ALA A 160 -23.32 -28.78 7.25
C ALA A 160 -22.55 -29.60 6.20
N TYR A 161 -21.23 -29.38 6.11
CA TYR A 161 -20.37 -30.11 5.17
C TYR A 161 -19.84 -31.42 5.77
N SER A 162 -19.88 -32.50 4.98
CA SER A 162 -19.25 -33.80 5.32
C SER A 162 -18.69 -34.50 4.09
N VAL A 163 -17.55 -35.19 4.26
CA VAL A 163 -16.98 -36.05 3.22
C VAL A 163 -17.72 -37.39 3.23
N ARG A 164 -18.18 -37.85 2.06
CA ARG A 164 -19.01 -39.04 1.91
C ARG A 164 -18.45 -40.01 0.87
N MET A 165 -18.36 -41.27 1.25
CA MET A 165 -17.89 -42.36 0.37
C MET A 165 -19.05 -43.15 -0.27
N GLU A 166 -20.30 -42.93 0.16
CA GLU A 166 -21.43 -43.66 -0.43
C GLU A 166 -21.62 -43.29 -1.91
N ALA A 167 -22.12 -44.22 -2.72
CA ALA A 167 -22.41 -43.97 -4.12
C ALA A 167 -23.66 -43.08 -4.29
N GLY A 168 -23.66 -42.27 -5.35
CA GLY A 168 -24.79 -41.41 -5.73
C GLY A 168 -24.83 -40.06 -5.01
N VAL A 169 -25.83 -39.25 -5.35
CA VAL A 169 -26.09 -37.92 -4.77
C VAL A 169 -27.39 -38.01 -3.96
N GLN A 170 -27.43 -37.39 -2.77
CA GLN A 170 -28.67 -37.26 -2.01
C GLN A 170 -29.72 -36.49 -2.80
N THR A 171 -30.99 -36.84 -2.61
CA THR A 171 -32.09 -36.01 -3.14
C THR A 171 -32.13 -34.67 -2.39
N PRO A 172 -32.69 -33.60 -2.99
CA PRO A 172 -32.80 -32.30 -2.30
C PRO A 172 -33.52 -32.40 -0.94
N ASP A 173 -34.58 -33.22 -0.84
CA ASP A 173 -35.31 -33.45 0.41
C ASP A 173 -34.48 -34.26 1.43
N GLU A 174 -33.67 -35.22 0.99
CA GLU A 174 -32.72 -35.92 1.86
C GLU A 174 -31.68 -34.97 2.45
N THR A 175 -31.05 -34.13 1.61
CA THR A 175 -30.04 -33.16 2.04
C THR A 175 -30.60 -32.21 3.11
N LEU A 176 -31.80 -31.67 2.90
CA LEU A 176 -32.45 -30.76 3.85
C LEU A 176 -32.86 -31.46 5.16
N ARG A 177 -33.41 -32.67 5.07
CA ARG A 177 -33.83 -33.44 6.25
C ARG A 177 -32.64 -33.85 7.13
N LEU A 178 -31.51 -34.17 6.52
CA LEU A 178 -30.27 -34.49 7.22
C LEU A 178 -29.54 -33.23 7.71
N ALA A 179 -29.73 -32.08 7.04
CA ALA A 179 -28.99 -30.84 7.25
C ALA A 179 -27.46 -31.03 7.18
N ILE A 180 -27.00 -32.06 6.47
CA ILE A 180 -25.59 -32.38 6.26
C ILE A 180 -25.41 -33.10 4.93
N GLY A 181 -24.40 -32.71 4.16
CA GLY A 181 -24.13 -33.25 2.83
C GLY A 181 -22.68 -33.05 2.38
N SER A 182 -22.32 -33.73 1.29
CA SER A 182 -21.06 -33.50 0.55
C SER A 182 -21.25 -32.42 -0.52
N CYS A 183 -20.17 -32.00 -1.20
CA CYS A 183 -20.24 -30.95 -2.22
C CYS A 183 -21.28 -31.23 -3.32
N ARG A 184 -21.36 -32.48 -3.78
CA ARG A 184 -22.38 -32.95 -4.75
C ARG A 184 -23.82 -32.85 -4.23
N ASP A 185 -24.05 -33.03 -2.94
CA ASP A 185 -25.39 -33.00 -2.34
C ASP A 185 -25.90 -31.55 -2.25
N SER A 186 -25.05 -30.63 -1.75
CA SER A 186 -25.37 -29.20 -1.67
C SER A 186 -25.52 -28.57 -3.06
N ALA A 187 -24.66 -28.93 -4.02
CA ALA A 187 -24.78 -28.47 -5.40
C ALA A 187 -26.10 -28.89 -6.05
N TRP A 188 -26.54 -30.14 -5.83
CA TRP A 188 -27.80 -30.62 -6.38
C TRP A 188 -29.04 -29.99 -5.73
N LEU A 189 -28.99 -29.76 -4.41
CA LEU A 189 -30.00 -28.96 -3.71
C LEU A 189 -30.10 -27.55 -4.31
N LEU A 190 -28.98 -26.87 -4.52
CA LEU A 190 -28.96 -25.53 -5.10
C LEU A 190 -29.53 -25.52 -6.54
N VAL A 191 -29.17 -26.48 -7.38
CA VAL A 191 -29.77 -26.65 -8.72
C VAL A 191 -31.29 -26.81 -8.63
N SER A 192 -31.78 -27.64 -7.71
CA SER A 192 -33.22 -27.81 -7.48
C SER A 192 -33.90 -26.50 -7.10
N LEU A 193 -33.35 -25.76 -6.14
CA LEU A 193 -33.90 -24.48 -5.69
C LEU A 193 -33.95 -23.45 -6.82
N LEU A 194 -32.87 -23.30 -7.59
CA LEU A 194 -32.82 -22.38 -8.73
C LEU A 194 -33.91 -22.71 -9.77
N ARG A 195 -34.11 -23.99 -10.09
CA ARG A 195 -35.18 -24.42 -11.00
C ARG A 195 -36.58 -24.16 -10.46
N GLN A 196 -36.78 -24.29 -9.14
CA GLN A 196 -38.05 -23.92 -8.49
C GLN A 196 -38.30 -22.41 -8.44
N TYR A 197 -37.26 -21.59 -8.61
CA TYR A 197 -37.35 -20.14 -8.85
C TYR A 197 -37.53 -19.80 -10.34
N GLY A 198 -37.61 -20.80 -11.22
CA GLY A 198 -37.77 -20.61 -12.66
C GLY A 198 -36.47 -20.27 -13.39
N LEU A 199 -35.31 -20.47 -12.76
CA LEU A 199 -34.00 -20.23 -13.35
C LEU A 199 -33.41 -21.53 -13.90
N ALA A 200 -32.84 -21.47 -15.11
CA ALA A 200 -32.18 -22.60 -15.74
C ALA A 200 -30.86 -22.90 -15.01
N ALA A 201 -30.73 -24.10 -14.46
CA ALA A 201 -29.56 -24.49 -13.67
C ALA A 201 -29.01 -25.87 -14.05
N ARG A 202 -27.69 -26.05 -13.95
CA ARG A 202 -26.97 -27.30 -14.26
C ARG A 202 -26.01 -27.69 -13.14
N PHE A 203 -25.77 -28.98 -13.04
CA PHE A 203 -24.82 -29.58 -12.10
C PHE A 203 -23.44 -29.66 -12.76
N VAL A 204 -22.40 -29.21 -12.05
CA VAL A 204 -21.03 -29.24 -12.55
C VAL A 204 -20.18 -30.12 -11.65
N SER A 205 -19.42 -31.02 -12.27
CA SER A 205 -18.32 -31.75 -11.63
C SER A 205 -17.00 -31.23 -12.18
N GLY A 206 -16.04 -30.97 -11.29
CA GLY A 206 -14.77 -30.37 -11.66
C GLY A 206 -13.65 -30.62 -10.65
N TYR A 207 -12.47 -30.05 -10.91
CA TYR A 207 -11.47 -29.89 -9.87
C TYR A 207 -11.71 -28.59 -9.13
N LEU A 208 -11.52 -28.61 -7.81
CA LEU A 208 -11.31 -27.42 -7.01
C LEU A 208 -9.84 -27.39 -6.60
N VAL A 209 -9.14 -26.33 -6.99
CA VAL A 209 -7.79 -26.03 -6.51
C VAL A 209 -7.91 -24.83 -5.56
N GLN A 210 -7.44 -24.99 -4.34
CA GLN A 210 -7.34 -23.88 -3.39
C GLN A 210 -5.90 -23.82 -2.90
N LEU A 211 -5.29 -22.65 -3.11
CA LEU A 211 -3.95 -22.36 -2.65
C LEU A 211 -4.01 -21.70 -1.28
N THR A 212 -3.02 -21.99 -0.44
CA THR A 212 -2.83 -21.26 0.80
C THR A 212 -2.51 -19.80 0.49
N ALA A 213 -3.25 -18.89 1.12
CA ALA A 213 -3.02 -17.46 1.01
C ALA A 213 -1.62 -17.10 1.55
N ASP A 214 -0.94 -16.16 0.89
CA ASP A 214 0.37 -15.70 1.33
C ASP A 214 0.28 -14.97 2.69
N GLU A 215 -0.80 -14.23 2.91
CA GLU A 215 -1.12 -13.58 4.18
C GLU A 215 -2.47 -14.06 4.72
N LYS A 216 -2.52 -14.30 6.05
CA LYS A 216 -3.78 -14.61 6.73
C LYS A 216 -4.66 -13.37 6.83
N ALA A 217 -5.96 -13.53 6.57
CA ALA A 217 -6.93 -12.46 6.69
C ALA A 217 -7.07 -12.03 8.16
N LEU A 218 -7.21 -10.72 8.41
CA LEU A 218 -7.53 -10.20 9.75
C LEU A 218 -8.95 -10.61 10.16
N ASP A 219 -9.88 -10.53 9.21
CA ASP A 219 -11.29 -10.86 9.37
C ASP A 219 -11.69 -12.00 8.42
N GLY A 220 -12.48 -12.96 8.91
CA GLY A 220 -12.99 -14.08 8.11
C GLY A 220 -12.03 -15.26 7.92
N PRO A 221 -12.40 -16.26 7.10
CA PRO A 221 -11.58 -17.46 6.90
C PRO A 221 -10.38 -17.20 6.00
N SER A 222 -9.18 -17.62 6.42
CA SER A 222 -7.91 -17.44 5.68
C SER A 222 -7.67 -18.46 4.56
N GLY A 223 -8.70 -19.20 4.12
CA GLY A 223 -8.55 -20.30 3.17
C GLY A 223 -7.88 -21.54 3.79
N PRO A 224 -7.32 -22.45 2.98
CA PRO A 224 -6.73 -23.70 3.48
C PRO A 224 -5.32 -23.51 4.07
N GLU A 225 -4.97 -24.29 5.09
CA GLU A 225 -3.64 -24.28 5.73
C GLU A 225 -2.52 -24.82 4.81
N GLN A 226 -2.87 -25.60 3.79
CA GLN A 226 -1.95 -26.09 2.76
C GLN A 226 -2.63 -26.08 1.38
N ASP A 227 -1.83 -25.95 0.33
CA ASP A 227 -2.34 -26.12 -1.04
C ASP A 227 -3.00 -27.48 -1.17
N PHE A 228 -4.22 -27.50 -1.71
CA PHE A 228 -4.90 -28.76 -1.93
C PHE A 228 -5.76 -28.72 -3.19
N THR A 229 -6.02 -29.91 -3.71
CA THR A 229 -6.97 -30.09 -4.79
C THR A 229 -7.79 -31.34 -4.55
N ASP A 230 -9.06 -31.27 -4.92
CA ASP A 230 -9.93 -32.43 -4.91
C ASP A 230 -10.95 -32.36 -6.06
N LEU A 231 -11.60 -33.50 -6.33
CA LEU A 231 -12.82 -33.48 -7.13
C LEU A 231 -13.92 -32.78 -6.34
N HIS A 232 -14.58 -31.84 -7.02
CA HIS A 232 -15.61 -30.99 -6.43
C HIS A 232 -16.85 -30.93 -7.30
N ALA A 233 -17.93 -30.40 -6.73
CA ALA A 233 -19.17 -30.16 -7.45
C ALA A 233 -19.81 -28.85 -7.01
N TRP A 234 -20.38 -28.14 -7.98
CA TRP A 234 -21.07 -26.87 -7.78
C TRP A 234 -22.26 -26.74 -8.74
N ALA A 235 -23.06 -25.68 -8.57
CA ALA A 235 -24.18 -25.37 -9.44
C ALA A 235 -23.80 -24.26 -10.43
N GLU A 236 -24.32 -24.31 -11.65
CA GLU A 236 -24.28 -23.19 -12.57
C GLU A 236 -25.69 -22.75 -12.97
N VAL A 237 -25.92 -21.44 -13.01
CA VAL A 237 -27.20 -20.83 -13.40
C VAL A 237 -27.04 -19.99 -14.66
N PHE A 238 -27.97 -20.12 -15.61
CA PHE A 238 -27.95 -19.31 -16.83
C PHE A 238 -28.70 -17.99 -16.61
N VAL A 239 -27.99 -16.87 -16.73
CA VAL A 239 -28.57 -15.52 -16.66
C VAL A 239 -28.39 -14.84 -18.02
N PRO A 240 -29.45 -14.28 -18.64
CA PRO A 240 -29.33 -13.60 -19.93
C PRO A 240 -28.28 -12.48 -19.90
N GLY A 241 -27.44 -12.41 -20.93
CA GLY A 241 -26.27 -11.53 -20.99
C GLY A 241 -25.04 -12.14 -20.33
N ALA A 242 -25.19 -12.70 -19.12
CA ALA A 242 -24.07 -13.19 -18.32
C ALA A 242 -23.63 -14.60 -18.70
N GLY A 243 -24.54 -15.40 -19.24
CA GLY A 243 -24.31 -16.81 -19.52
C GLY A 243 -24.39 -17.67 -18.26
N TRP A 244 -23.57 -18.73 -18.19
CA TRP A 244 -23.54 -19.65 -17.04
C TRP A 244 -22.66 -19.09 -15.93
N ILE A 245 -23.27 -18.82 -14.77
CA ILE A 245 -22.61 -18.32 -13.56
C ILE A 245 -22.47 -19.47 -12.57
N GLY A 246 -21.24 -19.75 -12.12
CA GLY A 246 -20.96 -20.80 -11.13
C GLY A 246 -21.15 -20.34 -9.69
N LEU A 247 -21.80 -21.18 -8.89
CA LEU A 247 -22.14 -20.97 -7.48
C LEU A 247 -21.74 -22.20 -6.68
N ASP A 248 -20.85 -22.04 -5.71
CA ASP A 248 -20.40 -23.09 -4.80
C ASP A 248 -21.11 -22.95 -3.44
N PRO A 249 -22.10 -23.81 -3.14
CA PRO A 249 -22.84 -23.75 -1.88
C PRO A 249 -22.04 -24.28 -0.68
N THR A 250 -20.88 -24.90 -0.89
CA THR A 250 -20.03 -25.39 0.21
C THR A 250 -19.17 -24.30 0.84
N SER A 251 -18.85 -23.28 0.06
CA SER A 251 -18.03 -22.13 0.47
C SER A 251 -18.80 -20.81 0.47
N ALA A 252 -20.04 -20.80 -0.02
CA ALA A 252 -20.83 -19.60 -0.30
C ALA A 252 -20.18 -18.63 -1.31
N LEU A 253 -19.29 -19.14 -2.16
CA LEU A 253 -18.56 -18.35 -3.15
C LEU A 253 -19.13 -18.53 -4.57
N PHE A 254 -18.86 -17.56 -5.44
CA PHE A 254 -18.99 -17.76 -6.88
C PHE A 254 -17.75 -18.50 -7.40
N ALA A 255 -17.90 -19.27 -8.47
CA ALA A 255 -16.80 -20.05 -9.04
C ALA A 255 -15.72 -19.14 -9.65
N GLY A 256 -14.50 -19.25 -9.13
CA GLY A 256 -13.32 -18.49 -9.54
C GLY A 256 -12.31 -19.34 -10.34
N GLU A 257 -11.05 -18.90 -10.39
CA GLU A 257 -9.97 -19.56 -11.14
C GLU A 257 -9.63 -20.97 -10.65
N GLY A 258 -9.87 -21.25 -9.36
CA GLY A 258 -9.68 -22.58 -8.76
C GLY A 258 -10.76 -23.60 -9.15
N HIS A 259 -11.90 -23.15 -9.68
CA HIS A 259 -13.00 -24.03 -10.12
C HIS A 259 -12.81 -24.42 -11.59
N ILE A 260 -12.20 -25.59 -11.81
CA ILE A 260 -11.90 -26.10 -13.16
C ILE A 260 -12.99 -27.07 -13.58
N PRO A 261 -14.00 -26.66 -14.39
CA PRO A 261 -15.10 -27.52 -14.79
C PRO A 261 -14.59 -28.66 -15.67
N LEU A 262 -15.04 -29.89 -15.39
CA LEU A 262 -14.75 -31.07 -16.20
C LEU A 262 -16.00 -31.51 -16.98
N SER A 263 -17.14 -31.57 -16.31
CA SER A 263 -18.43 -31.92 -16.91
C SER A 263 -19.57 -31.12 -16.29
N ALA A 264 -20.34 -30.42 -17.14
CA ALA A 264 -21.53 -29.67 -16.75
C ALA A 264 -22.77 -30.25 -17.44
N THR A 265 -23.78 -30.67 -16.67
CA THR A 265 -24.94 -31.39 -17.20
C THR A 265 -26.23 -31.07 -16.44
N PRO A 266 -27.42 -31.30 -17.03
CA PRO A 266 -28.69 -31.10 -16.32
C PRO A 266 -28.94 -32.07 -15.16
N HIS A 267 -28.21 -33.19 -15.06
CA HIS A 267 -28.44 -34.24 -14.06
C HIS A 267 -27.11 -34.80 -13.54
N PRO A 268 -26.94 -35.01 -12.23
CA PRO A 268 -25.65 -35.38 -11.63
C PRO A 268 -25.11 -36.72 -12.14
N SER A 269 -25.99 -37.66 -12.50
CA SER A 269 -25.58 -38.98 -13.04
C SER A 269 -24.78 -38.88 -14.34
N ALA A 270 -25.02 -37.85 -15.16
CA ALA A 270 -24.29 -37.64 -16.41
C ALA A 270 -22.94 -36.92 -16.21
N ALA A 271 -22.70 -36.37 -15.02
CA ALA A 271 -21.47 -35.67 -14.66
C ALA A 271 -20.49 -36.53 -13.84
N ALA A 272 -20.77 -37.82 -13.64
CA ALA A 272 -19.89 -38.72 -12.90
C ALA A 272 -18.46 -38.72 -13.50
N PRO A 273 -17.41 -38.45 -12.70
CA PRO A 273 -16.03 -38.34 -13.19
C PRO A 273 -15.53 -39.62 -13.89
N ILE A 274 -15.88 -40.78 -13.32
CA ILE A 274 -15.62 -42.11 -13.88
C ILE A 274 -16.91 -42.91 -13.76
N GLU A 275 -17.37 -43.50 -14.87
CA GLU A 275 -18.59 -44.29 -14.95
C GLU A 275 -18.30 -45.60 -15.69
N GLY A 276 -18.80 -46.72 -15.19
CA GLY A 276 -18.60 -48.02 -15.82
C GLY A 276 -19.20 -49.15 -15.00
N ALA A 277 -19.04 -50.37 -15.51
CA ALA A 277 -19.47 -51.58 -14.83
C ALA A 277 -18.39 -52.67 -14.90
N THR A 278 -18.37 -53.54 -13.91
CA THR A 278 -17.44 -54.67 -13.80
C THR A 278 -18.23 -55.96 -13.52
N GLU A 279 -17.59 -57.11 -13.69
CA GLU A 279 -18.13 -58.34 -13.07
C GLU A 279 -18.23 -58.17 -11.53
N PRO A 280 -19.20 -58.82 -10.87
CA PRO A 280 -19.25 -58.84 -9.41
C PRO A 280 -17.93 -59.33 -8.80
N THR A 281 -17.29 -58.45 -8.02
CA THR A 281 -16.02 -58.70 -7.33
C THR A 281 -15.89 -57.76 -6.14
N GLU A 282 -15.10 -58.16 -5.14
CA GLU A 282 -14.58 -57.20 -4.17
C GLU A 282 -13.51 -56.32 -4.85
N VAL A 283 -13.54 -55.02 -4.52
CA VAL A 283 -12.62 -54.01 -5.06
C VAL A 283 -12.04 -53.21 -3.90
N THR A 284 -10.72 -53.05 -3.92
CA THR A 284 -10.05 -52.03 -3.10
C THR A 284 -9.94 -50.78 -3.94
N PHE A 285 -10.57 -49.70 -3.47
CA PHE A 285 -10.55 -48.40 -4.11
C PHE A 285 -9.55 -47.49 -3.41
N SER A 286 -8.66 -46.87 -4.17
CA SER A 286 -7.79 -45.81 -3.67
C SER A 286 -7.78 -44.62 -4.64
N PHE A 287 -7.62 -43.43 -4.08
CA PHE A 287 -7.49 -42.20 -4.85
C PHE A 287 -6.38 -41.33 -4.25
N HIS A 288 -5.74 -40.55 -5.10
CA HIS A 288 -4.70 -39.60 -4.74
C HIS A 288 -4.84 -38.36 -5.61
N ASN A 289 -4.99 -37.21 -4.96
CA ASN A 289 -5.04 -35.92 -5.62
C ASN A 289 -3.92 -35.06 -5.02
N GLU A 290 -3.09 -34.49 -5.87
CA GLU A 290 -1.98 -33.63 -5.47
C GLU A 290 -1.94 -32.41 -6.37
N VAL A 291 -1.65 -31.25 -5.77
CA VAL A 291 -1.35 -30.03 -6.49
C VAL A 291 0.02 -29.52 -6.04
N ARG A 292 0.82 -29.04 -6.99
CA ARG A 292 2.13 -28.45 -6.73
C ARG A 292 2.24 -27.14 -7.49
N ARG A 293 2.68 -26.08 -6.82
CA ARG A 293 3.11 -24.85 -7.50
C ARG A 293 4.39 -25.17 -8.28
N ILE A 294 4.39 -24.98 -9.60
CA ILE A 294 5.54 -25.27 -10.48
C ILE A 294 6.19 -24.01 -11.06
N HIS A 295 5.45 -22.90 -11.06
CA HIS A 295 5.95 -21.58 -11.42
C HIS A 295 5.16 -20.53 -10.64
N GLU A 296 5.87 -19.58 -10.07
CA GLU A 296 5.31 -18.42 -9.38
C GLU A 296 6.08 -17.21 -9.87
N ASP A 297 5.38 -16.23 -10.43
CA ASP A 297 6.00 -14.92 -10.63
C ASP A 297 6.32 -14.28 -9.26
N PRO A 298 7.38 -13.45 -9.16
CA PRO A 298 7.66 -12.66 -7.97
C PRO A 298 6.43 -11.84 -7.57
N ARG A 299 5.99 -11.95 -6.30
CA ARG A 299 4.78 -11.29 -5.79
C ARG A 299 5.10 -10.48 -4.55
N VAL A 300 4.45 -9.33 -4.43
CA VAL A 300 4.63 -8.41 -3.29
C VAL A 300 4.16 -8.98 -1.96
N THR A 301 3.17 -9.89 -1.96
CA THR A 301 2.63 -10.57 -0.78
C THR A 301 3.57 -11.64 -0.21
N LYS A 302 4.50 -12.15 -1.02
CA LYS A 302 5.53 -13.10 -0.61
C LYS A 302 6.78 -12.90 -1.48
N PRO A 303 7.56 -11.84 -1.21
CA PRO A 303 8.61 -11.38 -2.12
C PRO A 303 9.79 -12.34 -2.22
N TYR A 304 10.07 -13.11 -1.16
CA TYR A 304 11.24 -13.99 -1.10
C TYR A 304 10.88 -15.38 -0.57
N THR A 305 11.61 -16.38 -1.06
CA THR A 305 11.59 -17.73 -0.48
C THR A 305 12.38 -17.74 0.84
N ASP A 306 12.12 -18.72 1.71
CA ASP A 306 12.83 -18.86 2.99
C ASP A 306 14.36 -18.94 2.80
N ASP A 307 14.81 -19.67 1.76
CA ASP A 307 16.22 -19.79 1.41
C ASP A 307 16.83 -18.45 0.94
N ALA A 308 16.09 -17.67 0.15
CA ALA A 308 16.54 -16.35 -0.29
C ALA A 308 16.62 -15.38 0.89
N TRP A 309 15.60 -15.39 1.76
CA TRP A 309 15.57 -14.56 2.97
C TRP A 309 16.72 -14.89 3.93
N ALA A 310 17.04 -16.17 4.14
CA ALA A 310 18.18 -16.57 4.96
C ALA A 310 19.53 -16.03 4.44
N ARG A 311 19.69 -15.92 3.11
CA ARG A 311 20.89 -15.34 2.49
C ARG A 311 20.93 -13.81 2.60
N ILE A 312 19.78 -13.15 2.40
CA ILE A 312 19.62 -11.70 2.63
C ILE A 312 20.01 -11.36 4.07
N ASP A 313 19.51 -12.13 5.03
CA ASP A 313 19.78 -11.92 6.44
C ASP A 313 21.25 -12.11 6.81
N ALA A 314 21.87 -13.17 6.28
CA ALA A 314 23.30 -13.41 6.44
C ALA A 314 24.16 -12.29 5.83
N LEU A 315 23.75 -11.71 4.70
CA LEU A 315 24.45 -10.55 4.13
C LEU A 315 24.30 -9.31 5.03
N GLY A 316 23.11 -9.07 5.59
CA GLY A 316 22.89 -7.98 6.55
C GLY A 316 23.84 -8.05 7.75
N GLU A 317 23.98 -9.22 8.37
CA GLU A 317 24.95 -9.45 9.44
C GLU A 317 26.41 -9.29 8.98
N ALA A 318 26.73 -9.68 7.74
CA ALA A 318 28.07 -9.53 7.19
C ALA A 318 28.43 -8.07 6.91
N VAL A 319 27.48 -7.26 6.43
CA VAL A 319 27.63 -5.82 6.23
C VAL A 319 27.86 -5.11 7.57
N ASP A 320 27.11 -5.47 8.62
CA ASP A 320 27.33 -4.94 9.97
C ASP A 320 28.75 -5.14 10.46
N LYS A 321 29.29 -6.37 10.33
CA LYS A 321 30.68 -6.67 10.71
C LYS A 321 31.68 -5.80 9.96
N ARG A 322 31.42 -5.45 8.69
CA ARG A 322 32.28 -4.54 7.92
C ARG A 322 32.15 -3.10 8.41
N LEU A 323 30.93 -2.61 8.65
CA LEU A 323 30.68 -1.27 9.17
C LEU A 323 31.32 -1.07 10.56
N GLU A 324 31.27 -2.08 11.42
CA GLU A 324 31.95 -2.10 12.72
C GLU A 324 33.48 -2.07 12.56
N ALA A 325 34.03 -2.94 11.70
CA ALA A 325 35.46 -2.98 11.43
C ALA A 325 36.01 -1.67 10.84
N GLY A 326 35.17 -0.96 10.08
CA GLY A 326 35.48 0.34 9.48
C GLY A 326 35.26 1.55 10.40
N ASP A 327 34.78 1.36 11.64
CA ASP A 327 34.34 2.43 12.57
C ASP A 327 33.40 3.44 11.89
N VAL A 328 32.43 2.95 11.09
CA VAL A 328 31.50 3.82 10.34
C VAL A 328 30.52 4.52 11.28
N ARG A 329 30.08 3.83 12.34
CA ARG A 329 29.05 4.30 13.31
C ARG A 329 27.72 4.68 12.65
N LEU A 330 27.36 3.98 11.57
CA LEU A 330 26.12 4.22 10.84
C LEU A 330 24.91 3.87 11.70
N THR A 331 23.97 4.81 11.79
CA THR A 331 22.60 4.53 12.20
C THR A 331 21.65 4.70 11.01
N MET A 332 20.57 3.92 11.01
CA MET A 332 19.49 4.04 10.02
C MET A 332 18.15 4.25 10.73
N GLY A 333 17.46 5.33 10.40
CA GLY A 333 16.07 5.59 10.77
C GLY A 333 15.17 5.62 9.54
N GLY A 334 13.92 6.03 9.72
CA GLY A 334 13.03 6.25 8.59
C GLY A 334 11.70 6.92 8.94
N GLU A 335 10.95 7.23 7.90
CA GLU A 335 9.62 7.86 7.99
C GLU A 335 8.59 7.02 7.19
N PRO A 336 8.35 5.74 7.55
CA PRO A 336 7.33 4.92 6.90
C PRO A 336 5.92 5.49 7.05
N THR A 337 5.11 5.31 6.01
CA THR A 337 3.76 5.86 5.93
C THR A 337 2.71 4.77 5.75
N PHE A 338 1.52 5.01 6.32
CA PHE A 338 0.42 4.06 6.42
C PHE A 338 -0.91 4.69 6.07
N VAL A 339 -1.83 3.90 5.53
CA VAL A 339 -3.23 4.28 5.26
C VAL A 339 -4.21 3.28 5.85
N SER A 340 -5.48 3.66 5.98
CA SER A 340 -6.52 2.73 6.45
C SER A 340 -6.68 1.55 5.50
N LEU A 341 -6.81 0.36 6.08
CA LEU A 341 -7.11 -0.88 5.38
C LEU A 341 -8.58 -0.91 4.93
N ASP A 342 -9.48 -0.22 5.64
CA ASP A 342 -10.93 -0.28 5.41
C ASP A 342 -11.48 0.84 4.52
N ASP A 343 -10.92 2.05 4.65
CA ASP A 343 -11.33 3.21 3.87
C ASP A 343 -10.11 3.93 3.28
N MET A 344 -9.87 3.76 2.00
CA MET A 344 -8.81 4.46 1.27
C MET A 344 -9.33 5.65 0.46
N THR A 345 -10.62 5.95 0.52
CA THR A 345 -11.30 6.86 -0.42
C THR A 345 -11.69 8.20 0.18
N SER A 346 -11.88 8.28 1.49
CA SER A 346 -12.23 9.55 2.12
C SER A 346 -11.11 10.59 2.00
N ALA A 347 -11.47 11.86 2.22
CA ALA A 347 -10.53 12.98 2.10
C ALA A 347 -9.31 12.82 3.02
N GLN A 348 -9.48 12.31 4.24
CA GLN A 348 -8.37 12.07 5.19
C GLN A 348 -7.30 11.11 4.64
N TRP A 349 -7.64 10.20 3.72
CA TRP A 349 -6.70 9.24 3.12
C TRP A 349 -6.24 9.61 1.70
N ASN A 350 -6.71 10.74 1.17
CA ASN A 350 -6.34 11.24 -0.16
C ASN A 350 -5.72 12.63 -0.16
N THR A 351 -6.30 13.61 0.54
CA THR A 351 -5.92 15.03 0.43
C THR A 351 -5.81 15.75 1.76
N ALA A 352 -6.68 15.45 2.73
CA ALA A 352 -6.66 16.06 4.04
C ALA A 352 -5.56 15.45 4.92
N ALA A 353 -4.90 16.31 5.70
CA ALA A 353 -3.92 15.87 6.68
C ALA A 353 -4.60 15.16 7.87
N ASP A 354 -5.78 15.62 8.28
CA ASP A 354 -6.44 15.19 9.51
C ASP A 354 -7.84 14.59 9.25
N GLY A 355 -8.31 13.78 10.20
CA GLY A 355 -9.62 13.15 10.17
C GLY A 355 -9.90 12.35 11.45
N PRO A 356 -11.18 12.18 11.84
CA PRO A 356 -11.54 11.55 13.11
C PRO A 356 -11.10 10.08 13.19
N GLU A 357 -11.31 9.30 12.13
CA GLU A 357 -10.87 7.91 12.05
C GLU A 357 -9.35 7.82 11.96
N LYS A 358 -8.70 8.69 11.18
CA LYS A 358 -7.24 8.75 11.12
C LYS A 358 -6.61 8.92 12.51
N ARG A 359 -7.17 9.80 13.36
CA ARG A 359 -6.70 9.99 14.74
C ARG A 359 -6.84 8.72 15.58
N LEU A 360 -7.98 8.02 15.46
CA LEU A 360 -8.22 6.76 16.18
C LEU A 360 -7.19 5.69 15.80
N LEU A 361 -6.99 5.45 14.49
CA LEU A 361 -6.05 4.44 14.02
C LEU A 361 -4.59 4.80 14.36
N ALA A 362 -4.22 6.07 14.23
CA ALA A 362 -2.88 6.55 14.62
C ALA A 362 -2.61 6.36 16.12
N ASN A 363 -3.63 6.60 16.95
CA ASN A 363 -3.52 6.42 18.38
C ASN A 363 -3.44 4.94 18.78
N GLU A 364 -4.22 4.07 18.14
CA GLU A 364 -4.10 2.62 18.35
C GLU A 364 -2.70 2.12 17.98
N LEU A 365 -2.17 2.57 16.84
CA LEU A 365 -0.80 2.26 16.41
C LEU A 365 0.22 2.76 17.44
N ALA A 366 0.08 4.01 17.90
CA ALA A 366 0.99 4.58 18.89
C ALA A 366 0.96 3.81 20.23
N GLU A 367 -0.21 3.36 20.69
CA GLU A 367 -0.32 2.56 21.92
C GLU A 367 0.35 1.19 21.78
N ARG A 368 0.18 0.49 20.65
CA ARG A 368 0.88 -0.79 20.38
C ARG A 368 2.39 -0.61 20.33
N LEU A 369 2.86 0.46 19.69
CA LEU A 369 4.29 0.80 19.65
C LEU A 369 4.82 1.18 21.04
N ARG A 370 4.02 1.86 21.87
CA ARG A 370 4.38 2.19 23.25
C ARG A 370 4.56 0.94 24.10
N GLU A 371 3.65 -0.02 24.01
CA GLU A 371 3.75 -1.29 24.74
C GLU A 371 5.02 -2.06 24.38
N THR A 372 5.46 -1.95 23.12
CA THR A 372 6.66 -2.62 22.62
C THR A 372 7.95 -1.91 23.01
N TYR A 373 8.05 -0.60 22.78
CA TYR A 373 9.32 0.14 22.89
C TYR A 373 9.41 1.05 24.12
N ALA A 374 8.30 1.63 24.55
CA ALA A 374 8.25 2.75 25.49
C ALA A 374 7.42 2.45 26.74
N ALA A 375 7.46 1.21 27.25
CA ALA A 375 6.65 0.79 28.40
C ALA A 375 6.93 1.60 29.68
N GLY A 376 8.19 1.99 29.92
CA GLY A 376 8.60 2.94 30.98
C GLY A 376 8.82 4.37 30.47
N GLY A 377 8.36 4.65 29.26
CA GLY A 377 8.52 5.93 28.58
C GLY A 377 7.36 6.89 28.84
N VAL A 378 7.39 8.02 28.14
CA VAL A 378 6.39 9.09 28.18
C VAL A 378 5.63 9.13 26.86
N VAL A 379 4.32 9.36 26.94
CA VAL A 379 3.45 9.63 25.80
C VAL A 379 3.06 11.09 25.83
N GLN A 380 3.45 11.83 24.79
CA GLN A 380 3.09 13.23 24.62
C GLN A 380 2.17 13.39 23.41
N ARG A 381 0.94 13.88 23.63
CA ARG A 381 -0.05 14.17 22.58
C ARG A 381 -0.15 15.68 22.42
N SER A 382 0.43 16.23 21.36
CA SER A 382 0.65 17.69 21.23
C SER A 382 0.33 18.21 19.83
N GLN A 383 0.42 19.54 19.65
CA GLN A 383 0.43 20.18 18.34
C GLN A 383 1.84 20.04 17.71
N GLY A 384 1.89 19.47 16.51
CA GLY A 384 3.07 19.33 15.66
C GLY A 384 3.27 20.53 14.71
N LYS A 385 3.73 20.26 13.48
CA LYS A 385 4.01 21.31 12.48
C LYS A 385 2.75 22.07 12.07
N TRP A 386 2.91 23.38 11.88
CA TRP A 386 1.90 24.25 11.27
C TRP A 386 2.31 24.60 9.84
N TYR A 387 1.46 24.26 8.89
CA TYR A 387 1.71 24.51 7.47
C TYR A 387 0.97 25.77 6.99
N PRO A 388 1.57 26.59 6.10
CA PRO A 388 0.90 27.76 5.54
C PRO A 388 -0.45 27.41 4.89
N GLY A 389 -1.50 28.12 5.27
CA GLY A 389 -2.86 27.91 4.75
C GLY A 389 -3.74 26.96 5.58
N GLU A 390 -3.17 26.23 6.55
CA GLU A 390 -3.95 25.44 7.51
C GLU A 390 -4.41 26.31 8.69
N PRO A 391 -5.66 26.16 9.19
CA PRO A 391 -6.19 26.98 10.27
C PRO A 391 -5.59 26.68 11.64
N LEU A 392 -5.08 25.46 11.83
CA LEU A 392 -4.49 24.97 13.08
C LEU A 392 -3.25 24.12 12.78
N PRO A 393 -2.28 24.02 13.70
CA PRO A 393 -1.21 23.04 13.61
C PRO A 393 -1.77 21.62 13.61
N ARG A 394 -1.07 20.71 12.94
CA ARG A 394 -1.41 19.28 12.93
C ARG A 394 -1.17 18.66 14.31
N TRP A 395 -1.83 17.55 14.65
CA TRP A 395 -1.54 16.82 15.89
C TRP A 395 -0.27 15.98 15.76
N GLN A 396 0.31 15.52 16.87
CA GLN A 396 1.38 14.53 16.90
C GLN A 396 1.31 13.70 18.18
N VAL A 397 1.69 12.42 18.10
CA VAL A 397 1.91 11.55 19.25
C VAL A 397 3.39 11.20 19.32
N VAL A 398 4.06 11.58 20.39
CA VAL A 398 5.50 11.31 20.58
C VAL A 398 5.66 10.33 21.74
N LEU A 399 6.34 9.22 21.46
CA LEU A 399 6.76 8.21 22.43
C LEU A 399 8.23 8.43 22.75
N GLN A 400 8.57 8.55 24.03
CA GLN A 400 9.93 8.89 24.47
C GLN A 400 10.38 7.94 25.57
N TRP A 401 11.57 7.37 25.46
CA TRP A 401 12.14 6.48 26.49
C TRP A 401 13.64 6.66 26.61
N ARG A 402 14.21 6.33 27.77
CA ARG A 402 15.65 6.46 27.99
C ARG A 402 16.41 5.33 27.30
N ALA A 403 17.56 5.69 26.73
CA ALA A 403 18.46 4.73 26.10
C ALA A 403 19.10 3.74 27.10
N ASP A 404 19.12 4.08 28.40
CA ASP A 404 19.63 3.20 29.47
C ASP A 404 18.59 2.21 30.02
N GLY A 405 17.36 2.25 29.52
CA GLY A 405 16.27 1.35 29.93
C GLY A 405 15.61 1.69 31.27
N GLU A 406 16.08 2.73 31.98
CA GLU A 406 15.42 3.21 33.19
C GLU A 406 14.13 3.98 32.83
N PRO A 407 13.09 3.96 33.69
CA PRO A 407 11.84 4.64 33.40
C PRO A 407 11.99 6.17 33.44
N LEU A 408 11.37 6.86 32.47
CA LEU A 408 11.04 8.29 32.56
C LEU A 408 9.73 8.50 33.31
N TRP A 409 8.84 7.52 33.22
CA TRP A 409 7.54 7.50 33.86
C TRP A 409 7.25 6.09 34.38
N GLN A 410 6.82 5.97 35.63
CA GLN A 410 6.68 4.69 36.33
C GLN A 410 5.31 4.04 36.13
N ASP A 411 4.25 4.84 35.92
CA ASP A 411 2.87 4.34 35.86
C ASP A 411 2.14 4.77 34.58
N PRO A 412 2.23 3.98 33.49
CA PRO A 412 1.63 4.31 32.20
C PRO A 412 0.11 4.48 32.23
N ALA A 413 -0.58 3.91 33.21
CA ALA A 413 -2.03 4.03 33.35
C ALA A 413 -2.48 5.46 33.72
N LEU A 414 -1.52 6.34 34.06
CA LEU A 414 -1.77 7.76 34.33
C LEU A 414 -1.78 8.62 33.07
N PHE A 415 -1.53 8.06 31.88
CA PHE A 415 -1.76 8.76 30.62
C PHE A 415 -3.20 8.54 30.16
N ALA A 416 -3.89 9.63 29.83
CA ALA A 416 -5.20 9.60 29.20
C ALA A 416 -5.07 9.64 27.67
N ASP A 417 -6.02 8.99 27.01
CA ASP A 417 -6.23 9.06 25.57
C ASP A 417 -7.40 10.00 25.26
N PRO A 418 -7.14 11.21 24.71
CA PRO A 418 -8.17 12.19 24.39
C PRO A 418 -8.98 11.84 23.13
N TRP A 419 -8.61 10.80 22.38
CA TRP A 419 -9.28 10.45 21.12
C TRP A 419 -10.04 9.13 21.17
N GLY A 420 -9.78 8.28 22.17
CA GLY A 420 -10.47 7.01 22.34
C GLY A 420 -11.97 7.12 22.66
N GLY A 421 -12.69 6.00 22.60
CA GLY A 421 -14.16 5.96 22.76
C GLY A 421 -14.72 6.53 24.08
N ALA A 422 -13.90 6.64 25.12
CA ALA A 422 -14.27 7.27 26.40
C ALA A 422 -14.33 8.81 26.34
N ALA A 423 -13.77 9.45 25.30
CA ALA A 423 -13.83 10.90 25.11
C ALA A 423 -15.26 11.43 24.86
N ALA A 424 -16.18 10.56 24.46
CA ALA A 424 -17.59 10.91 24.21
C ALA A 424 -18.43 11.09 25.49
N GLU A 425 -17.90 10.76 26.68
CA GLU A 425 -18.60 10.81 27.97
C GLU A 425 -17.86 11.66 29.02
N GLY A 426 -17.12 12.70 28.59
CA GLY A 426 -16.35 13.55 29.49
C GLY A 426 -17.21 14.30 30.52
N ASP A 427 -16.84 14.19 31.81
CA ASP A 427 -17.38 15.01 32.90
C ASP A 427 -16.58 16.33 32.96
N GLU A 428 -17.06 17.36 32.24
CA GLU A 428 -16.40 18.67 32.16
C GLU A 428 -16.18 19.28 33.56
N ASP A 429 -17.19 19.23 34.42
CA ASP A 429 -17.13 19.75 35.80
C ASP A 429 -16.10 18.99 36.64
N GLY A 430 -16.06 17.66 36.51
CA GLY A 430 -15.07 16.80 37.16
C GLY A 430 -13.64 17.09 36.72
N SER A 431 -13.43 17.31 35.41
CA SER A 431 -12.11 17.60 34.85
C SER A 431 -11.54 18.95 35.31
N SER A 432 -12.38 19.98 35.43
CA SER A 432 -11.99 21.30 35.96
C SER A 432 -11.53 21.23 37.42
N GLN A 433 -12.29 20.54 38.28
CA GLN A 433 -11.90 20.33 39.69
C GLN A 433 -10.60 19.53 39.81
N ALA A 434 -10.43 18.49 38.97
CA ALA A 434 -9.22 17.69 38.94
C ALA A 434 -7.99 18.48 38.48
N ALA A 435 -8.14 19.30 37.44
CA ALA A 435 -7.09 20.20 36.94
C ALA A 435 -6.66 21.21 38.02
N HIS A 436 -7.61 21.82 38.75
CA HIS A 436 -7.31 22.68 39.88
C HIS A 436 -6.53 21.94 40.98
N ALA A 437 -7.02 20.77 41.39
CA ALA A 437 -6.41 19.97 42.44
C ALA A 437 -4.97 19.56 42.07
N LEU A 438 -4.73 19.23 40.80
CA LEU A 438 -3.40 18.90 40.27
C LEU A 438 -2.48 20.13 40.31
N ALA A 439 -2.94 21.28 39.83
CA ALA A 439 -2.17 22.52 39.85
C ALA A 439 -1.77 22.96 41.26
N GLU A 440 -2.70 22.88 42.23
CA GLU A 440 -2.40 23.14 43.64
C GLU A 440 -1.41 22.13 44.23
N ARG A 441 -1.48 20.88 43.79
CA ARG A 441 -0.60 19.81 44.26
C ARG A 441 0.83 20.02 43.79
N ILE A 442 1.01 20.39 42.52
CA ILE A 442 2.31 20.72 41.93
C ILE A 442 2.91 21.94 42.65
N THR A 443 2.13 23.01 42.80
CA THR A 443 2.55 24.24 43.51
C THR A 443 3.02 23.95 44.94
N ARG A 444 2.27 23.11 45.68
CA ARG A 444 2.66 22.67 47.03
C ARG A 444 3.89 21.78 47.05
N SER A 445 4.09 20.95 46.04
CA SER A 445 5.25 20.05 45.96
C SER A 445 6.57 20.81 45.75
N LEU A 446 6.48 21.98 45.10
CA LEU A 446 7.58 22.93 44.95
C LEU A 446 7.77 23.87 46.16
N GLY A 447 6.90 23.80 47.19
CA GLY A 447 6.98 24.67 48.37
C GLY A 447 6.60 26.13 48.10
N LEU A 448 5.84 26.40 47.04
CA LEU A 448 5.45 27.75 46.62
C LEU A 448 4.17 28.24 47.31
N PRO A 449 4.05 29.56 47.57
CA PRO A 449 2.78 30.16 47.99
C PRO A 449 1.68 30.01 46.94
N ALA A 450 0.43 29.77 47.38
CA ALA A 450 -0.71 29.54 46.48
C ALA A 450 -1.03 30.73 45.54
N HIS A 451 -0.65 31.97 45.90
CA HIS A 451 -0.92 33.15 45.06
C HIS A 451 -0.06 33.24 43.80
N LEU A 452 0.96 32.39 43.65
CA LEU A 452 1.77 32.27 42.44
C LEU A 452 1.15 31.34 41.40
N LEU A 453 0.10 30.60 41.78
CA LEU A 453 -0.72 29.85 40.83
C LEU A 453 -1.82 30.76 40.30
N HIS A 454 -1.75 31.11 39.01
CA HIS A 454 -2.66 32.05 38.39
C HIS A 454 -3.81 31.31 37.70
N PRO A 455 -5.08 31.53 38.09
CA PRO A 455 -6.22 31.08 37.29
C PRO A 455 -6.28 31.88 35.98
N ALA A 456 -6.51 31.17 34.89
CA ALA A 456 -6.61 31.68 33.52
C ALA A 456 -8.06 31.63 33.05
N TYR A 457 -8.49 32.69 32.36
CA TYR A 457 -9.87 32.86 31.88
C TYR A 457 -9.90 33.13 30.38
N GLU A 458 -10.95 32.70 29.69
CA GLU A 458 -11.22 33.13 28.32
C GLU A 458 -11.51 34.63 28.24
N ASP A 459 -11.24 35.27 27.10
CA ASP A 459 -11.51 36.71 26.94
C ASP A 459 -12.92 36.99 26.38
N PRO A 460 -13.88 37.44 27.22
CA PRO A 460 -15.24 37.74 26.75
C PRO A 460 -15.28 38.91 25.77
N LEU A 461 -14.28 39.80 25.78
CA LEU A 461 -14.26 41.01 24.95
C LEU A 461 -13.98 40.72 23.48
N VAL A 462 -13.23 39.66 23.19
CA VAL A 462 -12.94 39.25 21.81
C VAL A 462 -14.17 38.61 21.16
N VAL A 463 -14.90 37.77 21.91
CA VAL A 463 -16.14 37.14 21.43
C VAL A 463 -17.15 38.22 21.03
N LEU A 464 -17.31 39.25 21.88
CA LEU A 464 -18.18 40.39 21.61
C LEU A 464 -17.71 41.19 20.39
N THR A 465 -16.41 41.46 20.28
CA THR A 465 -15.84 42.20 19.14
C THR A 465 -16.02 41.44 17.82
N ALA A 466 -15.90 40.11 17.84
CA ALA A 466 -16.14 39.25 16.68
C ALA A 466 -17.62 39.24 16.30
N ASP A 467 -18.53 39.26 17.28
CA ASP A 467 -19.98 39.29 17.07
C ASP A 467 -20.45 40.62 16.44
N VAL A 468 -19.98 41.75 16.95
CA VAL A 468 -20.29 43.09 16.41
C VAL A 468 -19.71 43.32 15.00
N ARG A 469 -18.67 42.56 14.62
CA ARG A 469 -18.08 42.59 13.27
C ARG A 469 -18.86 41.74 12.25
N LYS A 470 -19.87 40.97 12.68
CA LYS A 470 -20.70 40.19 11.76
C LYS A 470 -21.57 41.10 10.88
N PRO A 471 -21.90 40.69 9.64
CA PRO A 471 -22.77 41.46 8.75
C PRO A 471 -24.18 41.66 9.33
N GLN A 472 -24.88 42.73 8.94
CA GLN A 472 -26.30 42.90 9.27
C GLN A 472 -27.17 41.81 8.62
N GLY A 473 -28.00 41.14 9.43
CA GLY A 473 -29.01 40.15 9.01
C GLY A 473 -28.91 38.83 9.79
N ASP A 474 -29.99 38.03 9.77
CA ASP A 474 -29.99 36.72 10.42
C ASP A 474 -29.18 35.69 9.60
N PRO A 475 -28.22 34.98 10.20
CA PRO A 475 -27.63 33.82 9.56
C PRO A 475 -28.70 32.73 9.38
N PRO A 476 -28.62 31.88 8.34
CA PRO A 476 -29.54 30.77 8.19
C PRO A 476 -29.24 29.68 9.24
N ARG A 477 -29.85 29.84 10.42
CA ARG A 477 -29.91 29.02 11.68
C ARG A 477 -29.35 29.76 12.91
N VAL A 478 -30.07 29.59 14.01
CA VAL A 478 -30.18 30.49 15.18
C VAL A 478 -29.24 30.12 16.33
N ALA A 479 -28.66 31.13 16.99
CA ALA A 479 -28.71 31.33 18.45
C ALA A 479 -28.45 32.83 18.77
N GLU A 480 -29.32 33.41 19.60
CA GLU A 480 -29.46 34.83 19.93
C GLU A 480 -28.46 35.33 20.99
N GLY A 481 -28.22 36.66 20.99
CA GLY A 481 -27.73 37.39 22.17
C GLY A 481 -27.17 38.79 21.84
N GLU A 482 -28.01 39.83 21.81
CA GLU A 482 -27.58 41.24 21.70
C GLU A 482 -27.08 41.80 23.05
N ILE A 483 -25.97 42.56 23.06
CA ILE A 483 -25.50 43.28 24.25
C ILE A 483 -24.96 44.70 23.90
N ASP A 484 -25.35 45.69 24.74
CA ASP A 484 -25.09 47.15 24.67
C ASP A 484 -23.79 47.59 25.41
N ALA A 485 -23.29 48.79 25.11
CA ALA A 485 -21.96 49.34 25.38
C ALA A 485 -21.60 49.67 26.85
N ASP A 486 -22.53 49.58 27.82
CA ASP A 486 -22.21 49.64 29.27
C ASP A 486 -21.74 48.29 29.85
N SER A 487 -21.66 47.24 29.02
CA SER A 487 -21.49 45.85 29.44
C SER A 487 -20.03 45.38 29.58
N LEU A 488 -19.03 46.20 29.23
CA LEU A 488 -17.63 45.75 29.14
C LEU A 488 -17.04 45.28 30.49
N ALA A 489 -17.41 45.93 31.60
CA ALA A 489 -16.97 45.56 32.94
C ALA A 489 -17.84 44.47 33.60
N HIS A 490 -19.11 44.35 33.20
CA HIS A 490 -20.01 43.28 33.66
C HIS A 490 -19.71 41.96 32.93
N LEU A 491 -19.45 41.99 31.62
CA LEU A 491 -19.01 40.83 30.82
C LEU A 491 -17.69 40.22 31.33
N ASP A 492 -16.77 41.07 31.79
CA ASP A 492 -15.54 40.59 32.43
C ASP A 492 -15.81 40.02 33.82
N ALA A 493 -16.80 40.54 34.55
CA ALA A 493 -17.21 40.02 35.85
C ALA A 493 -18.03 38.71 35.77
N ASP A 494 -18.70 38.44 34.65
CA ASP A 494 -19.53 37.25 34.44
C ASP A 494 -18.71 35.99 34.13
N VAL A 495 -17.48 36.12 33.61
CA VAL A 495 -16.52 35.00 33.47
C VAL A 495 -15.81 34.78 34.81
N THR A 496 -16.38 33.90 35.62
CA THR A 496 -15.88 33.57 36.98
C THR A 496 -15.19 32.22 37.07
N GLU A 497 -15.40 31.34 36.10
CA GLU A 497 -14.83 30.00 36.07
C GLU A 497 -13.50 29.98 35.30
N PRO A 498 -12.39 29.58 35.95
CA PRO A 498 -11.11 29.42 35.26
C PRO A 498 -11.12 28.17 34.37
N VAL A 499 -10.54 28.29 33.18
CA VAL A 499 -10.39 27.19 32.22
C VAL A 499 -9.03 26.50 32.33
N ALA A 500 -8.03 27.21 32.89
CA ALA A 500 -6.71 26.67 33.14
C ALA A 500 -6.05 27.30 34.38
N TRP A 501 -5.00 26.67 34.88
CA TRP A 501 -4.16 27.13 35.97
C TRP A 501 -2.72 27.20 35.52
N VAL A 502 -2.13 28.38 35.65
CA VAL A 502 -0.81 28.72 35.11
C VAL A 502 0.16 28.93 36.25
N LEU A 503 1.23 28.14 36.27
CA LEU A 503 2.35 28.29 37.19
C LEU A 503 3.57 28.81 36.41
N PRO A 504 3.96 30.09 36.60
CA PRO A 504 5.18 30.62 36.02
C PRO A 504 6.37 29.77 36.46
N LEU A 505 7.16 29.29 35.50
CA LEU A 505 8.22 28.34 35.79
C LEU A 505 9.33 28.46 34.76
N VAL A 506 10.54 28.71 35.24
CA VAL A 506 11.75 28.84 34.44
C VAL A 506 12.73 27.79 34.93
N THR A 507 13.13 26.92 34.02
CA THR A 507 14.03 25.79 34.29
C THR A 507 15.49 26.19 34.06
N GLY A 508 16.43 25.44 34.65
CA GLY A 508 17.86 25.76 34.61
C GLY A 508 18.61 25.12 35.79
N GLU A 509 19.85 25.55 36.05
CA GLU A 509 20.60 25.03 37.22
C GLU A 509 19.90 25.34 38.56
N ASP A 510 19.32 26.54 38.67
CA ASP A 510 18.47 26.97 39.76
C ASP A 510 17.09 27.33 39.19
N TRP A 511 16.06 26.53 39.49
CA TRP A 511 14.72 26.81 38.97
C TRP A 511 14.14 28.07 39.63
N THR A 512 13.48 28.90 38.82
CA THR A 512 12.88 30.15 39.31
C THR A 512 11.41 30.26 38.93
N VAL A 513 10.65 30.94 39.80
CA VAL A 513 9.24 31.27 39.58
C VAL A 513 9.11 32.79 39.55
N PRO A 514 8.97 33.41 38.36
CA PRO A 514 8.75 34.84 38.26
C PRO A 514 7.35 35.20 38.79
N ALA A 515 7.28 36.18 39.70
CA ALA A 515 6.02 36.62 40.28
C ALA A 515 5.23 37.50 39.29
N TRP A 516 4.41 36.87 38.44
CA TRP A 516 3.64 37.58 37.42
C TRP A 516 2.56 38.49 38.03
N SER A 517 2.39 39.66 37.43
CA SER A 517 1.33 40.61 37.79
C SER A 517 0.72 41.21 36.53
N PHE A 518 -0.61 41.30 36.50
CA PHE A 518 -1.35 41.71 35.31
C PHE A 518 -2.09 43.02 35.55
N ARG A 519 -2.12 43.90 34.56
CA ARG A 519 -2.90 45.15 34.63
C ARG A 519 -4.40 44.93 34.80
N ARG A 520 -4.94 43.84 34.24
CA ARG A 520 -6.35 43.42 34.38
C ARG A 520 -6.61 42.73 35.73
N GLY A 521 -5.59 42.59 36.59
CA GLY A 521 -5.69 41.92 37.89
C GLY A 521 -5.78 40.40 37.84
N ARG A 522 -5.98 39.81 36.66
CA ARG A 522 -6.07 38.37 36.39
C ARG A 522 -5.44 38.02 35.04
N LEU A 523 -5.15 36.73 34.83
CA LEU A 523 -4.62 36.21 33.58
C LEU A 523 -5.79 35.91 32.62
N VAL A 524 -5.78 36.53 31.44
CA VAL A 524 -6.80 36.28 30.40
C VAL A 524 -6.10 35.77 29.15
N LEU A 525 -6.55 34.64 28.63
CA LEU A 525 -5.94 33.96 27.49
C LEU A 525 -6.20 34.72 26.19
N ALA A 526 -5.27 34.58 25.25
CA ALA A 526 -5.52 34.94 23.86
C ALA A 526 -6.67 34.08 23.30
N PRO A 527 -7.50 34.63 22.39
CA PRO A 527 -8.61 33.91 21.80
C PRO A 527 -8.13 32.78 20.90
N GLY A 528 -8.83 31.64 20.90
CA GLY A 528 -8.59 30.53 19.99
C GLY A 528 -8.88 29.17 20.62
N THR A 529 -8.71 28.11 19.84
CA THR A 529 -8.96 26.71 20.25
C THR A 529 -7.68 25.92 20.53
N SER A 530 -6.51 26.58 20.44
CA SER A 530 -5.23 25.97 20.81
C SER A 530 -5.13 25.77 22.33
N PRO A 531 -4.26 24.85 22.80
CA PRO A 531 -3.96 24.71 24.22
C PRO A 531 -3.70 26.04 24.95
N ALA A 532 -4.18 26.16 26.19
CA ALA A 532 -4.01 27.39 26.99
C ALA A 532 -2.52 27.83 27.09
N GLY A 533 -1.58 26.88 27.11
CA GLY A 533 -0.14 27.16 27.11
C GLY A 533 0.39 27.91 25.88
N LEU A 534 -0.27 27.78 24.71
CA LEU A 534 0.05 28.54 23.49
C LEU A 534 -0.71 29.86 23.39
N ARG A 535 -1.67 30.10 24.30
CA ARG A 535 -2.53 31.29 24.34
C ARG A 535 -2.18 32.24 25.48
N LEU A 536 -1.05 32.04 26.16
CA LEU A 536 -0.63 32.91 27.25
C LEU A 536 -0.33 34.33 26.74
N PRO A 537 -0.82 35.39 27.42
CA PRO A 537 -0.58 36.79 27.01
C PRO A 537 0.82 37.25 27.46
N LEU A 538 1.88 36.67 26.89
CA LEU A 538 3.26 36.86 27.37
C LEU A 538 3.74 38.32 27.30
N ASP A 539 3.22 39.11 26.35
CA ASP A 539 3.46 40.54 26.19
C ASP A 539 2.84 41.41 27.28
N SER A 540 1.88 40.87 28.05
CA SER A 540 1.25 41.55 29.18
C SER A 540 2.05 41.45 30.49
N ILE A 541 3.11 40.63 30.50
CA ILE A 541 3.90 40.30 31.70
C ILE A 541 5.04 41.32 31.91
N ALA A 542 5.78 41.65 30.85
CA ALA A 542 6.91 42.58 30.90
C ALA A 542 6.99 43.42 29.61
N TRP A 543 7.45 44.68 29.74
CA TRP A 543 7.59 45.61 28.61
C TRP A 543 8.80 45.32 27.72
N GLU A 544 9.83 44.70 28.29
CA GLU A 544 11.07 44.32 27.61
C GLU A 544 11.06 42.80 27.47
N ALA A 545 11.24 42.31 26.24
CA ALA A 545 11.35 40.87 26.00
C ALA A 545 12.70 40.38 26.55
N ALA A 546 12.68 39.28 27.30
CA ALA A 546 13.91 38.60 27.68
C ALA A 546 14.68 38.17 26.42
N GLU A 547 16.02 38.16 26.50
CA GLU A 547 16.82 37.59 25.42
C GLU A 547 16.41 36.11 25.24
N PRO A 548 16.20 35.66 23.99
CA PRO A 548 15.93 34.25 23.75
C PRO A 548 17.13 33.44 24.22
N PRO A 549 16.88 32.28 24.86
CA PRO A 549 17.97 31.44 25.33
C PRO A 549 18.86 31.00 24.17
N VAL A 550 20.17 30.85 24.46
CA VAL A 550 21.13 30.36 23.47
C VAL A 550 20.90 28.87 23.29
N ASP A 551 20.73 28.43 22.04
CA ASP A 551 20.60 27.01 21.72
C ASP A 551 21.78 26.21 22.33
N PRO A 552 21.52 25.24 23.21
CA PRO A 552 22.58 24.46 23.85
C PRO A 552 23.29 23.56 22.82
N SER A 553 24.58 23.31 23.05
CA SER A 553 25.36 22.37 22.25
C SER A 553 25.05 20.94 22.68
N TYR A 554 24.34 20.18 21.84
CA TYR A 554 23.96 18.77 22.08
C TYR A 554 24.88 17.76 21.37
N LEU A 555 26.10 18.16 20.99
CA LEU A 555 27.01 17.30 20.22
C LEU A 555 27.47 16.04 20.98
N GLN A 556 27.33 16.02 22.31
CA GLN A 556 27.74 14.90 23.19
C GLN A 556 26.75 14.68 24.32
N ALA A 557 26.64 13.43 24.78
CA ALA A 557 25.80 13.04 25.91
C ALA A 557 26.29 13.62 27.24
N GLY A 558 25.35 14.06 28.09
CA GLY A 558 25.61 14.39 29.50
C GLY A 558 25.75 13.15 30.41
N PRO A 559 25.92 13.33 31.73
CA PRO A 559 25.94 12.23 32.71
C PRO A 559 24.59 11.46 32.76
N PRO A 560 24.51 10.28 33.38
CA PRO A 560 23.23 9.56 33.54
C PRO A 560 22.14 10.42 34.18
N LEU A 561 20.90 10.28 33.70
CA LEU A 561 19.76 11.05 34.19
C LEU A 561 19.29 10.53 35.56
N GLU A 562 19.19 11.45 36.53
CA GLU A 562 18.60 11.21 37.84
C GLU A 562 17.45 12.22 38.10
N PRO A 563 16.21 11.90 37.67
CA PRO A 563 15.08 12.81 37.81
C PRO A 563 14.75 13.08 39.29
N LYS A 564 14.65 14.34 39.66
CA LYS A 564 14.35 14.80 41.02
C LYS A 564 13.27 15.88 41.01
N VAL A 565 12.77 16.22 42.20
CA VAL A 565 11.93 17.41 42.38
C VAL A 565 12.88 18.57 42.74
N PRO A 566 13.02 19.58 41.87
CA PRO A 566 13.98 20.66 42.06
C PRO A 566 13.50 21.65 43.14
N ALA A 567 14.46 22.35 43.74
CA ALA A 567 14.17 23.50 44.59
C ALA A 567 13.93 24.72 43.70
N VAL A 568 12.92 25.53 44.04
CA VAL A 568 12.56 26.73 43.27
C VAL A 568 12.71 27.99 44.12
N THR A 569 13.09 29.10 43.47
CA THR A 569 13.13 30.41 44.11
C THR A 569 12.24 31.42 43.40
N VAL A 570 11.58 32.29 44.16
CA VAL A 570 10.70 33.32 43.60
C VAL A 570 11.52 34.54 43.20
N VAL A 571 11.36 35.03 41.97
CA VAL A 571 12.12 36.14 41.39
C VAL A 571 11.20 37.22 40.81
N ASP A 572 11.76 38.41 40.56
CA ASP A 572 11.08 39.45 39.79
C ASP A 572 10.99 39.00 38.31
N PRO A 573 9.84 39.19 37.63
CA PRO A 573 9.71 38.81 36.21
C PRO A 573 10.61 39.60 35.26
N LYS A 574 11.23 40.70 35.70
CA LYS A 574 12.13 41.50 34.87
C LYS A 574 13.39 40.72 34.49
N ASP A 575 13.72 40.72 33.20
CA ASP A 575 14.92 40.09 32.62
C ASP A 575 14.95 38.54 32.71
N VAL A 576 13.81 37.90 32.98
CA VAL A 576 13.66 36.44 33.07
C VAL A 576 12.76 35.92 31.92
N PRO A 577 13.05 34.77 31.30
CA PRO A 577 12.18 34.15 30.31
C PRO A 577 10.74 33.98 30.80
N THR A 578 9.77 34.25 29.91
CA THR A 578 8.33 34.16 30.22
C THR A 578 7.78 32.79 29.86
N THR A 579 8.11 31.78 30.67
CA THR A 579 7.64 30.39 30.52
C THR A 579 6.75 29.96 31.68
N ALA A 580 5.85 29.01 31.43
CA ALA A 580 4.94 28.49 32.46
C ALA A 580 4.53 27.04 32.21
N LEU A 581 4.29 26.32 33.31
CA LEU A 581 3.55 25.06 33.32
C LEU A 581 2.06 25.38 33.40
N VAL A 582 1.28 24.83 32.47
CA VAL A 582 -0.17 25.08 32.40
C VAL A 582 -0.93 23.78 32.57
N ILE A 583 -1.93 23.80 33.45
CA ILE A 583 -2.87 22.70 33.66
C ILE A 583 -4.23 23.18 33.17
N GLU A 584 -4.79 22.55 32.16
CA GLU A 584 -6.04 22.95 31.50
C GLU A 584 -7.05 21.81 31.61
N ALA A 585 -8.33 22.14 31.84
CA ALA A 585 -9.42 21.19 31.67
C ALA A 585 -10.01 21.39 30.28
N ARG A 586 -9.96 20.36 29.44
CA ARG A 586 -10.37 20.44 28.04
C ARG A 586 -10.96 19.10 27.59
N ASP A 587 -12.13 19.14 26.95
CA ASP A 587 -12.85 17.97 26.43
C ASP A 587 -13.05 16.84 27.47
N GLY A 588 -13.24 17.20 28.75
CA GLY A 588 -13.41 16.25 29.85
C GLY A 588 -12.09 15.62 30.36
N PHE A 589 -10.93 16.06 29.87
CA PHE A 589 -9.61 15.59 30.30
C PHE A 589 -8.80 16.69 30.99
N VAL A 590 -7.84 16.27 31.83
CA VAL A 590 -6.84 17.18 32.42
C VAL A 590 -5.60 17.17 31.55
N HIS A 591 -5.34 18.30 30.88
CA HIS A 591 -4.16 18.52 30.05
C HIS A 591 -3.05 19.18 30.87
N VAL A 592 -1.81 18.71 30.70
CA VAL A 592 -0.61 19.31 31.28
C VAL A 592 0.31 19.77 30.16
N PHE A 593 0.39 21.08 29.95
CA PHE A 593 1.22 21.70 28.94
C PHE A 593 2.60 22.03 29.52
N LEU A 594 3.63 21.33 29.05
CA LEU A 594 5.00 21.51 29.51
C LEU A 594 5.65 22.76 28.87
N PRO A 595 6.33 23.63 29.65
CA PRO A 595 7.16 24.72 29.12
C PRO A 595 8.38 24.20 28.36
N PRO A 596 9.01 25.04 27.51
CA PRO A 596 10.26 24.67 26.86
C PRO A 596 11.38 24.49 27.90
N THR A 597 12.28 23.55 27.64
CA THR A 597 13.45 23.25 28.48
C THR A 597 14.71 23.28 27.63
N GLU A 598 15.82 23.76 28.20
CA GLU A 598 17.11 23.81 27.51
C GLU A 598 17.91 22.51 27.69
N ARG A 599 17.69 21.80 28.79
CA ARG A 599 18.43 20.58 29.12
C ARG A 599 17.50 19.40 29.32
N LEU A 600 17.97 18.20 28.98
CA LEU A 600 17.23 16.97 29.23
C LEU A 600 17.00 16.72 30.73
N GLU A 601 17.92 17.15 31.60
CA GLU A 601 17.72 17.04 33.05
C GLU A 601 16.49 17.82 33.53
N ASP A 602 16.31 19.05 33.04
CA ASP A 602 15.17 19.90 33.39
C ASP A 602 13.85 19.30 32.90
N TYR A 603 13.85 18.71 31.70
CA TYR A 603 12.69 17.99 31.17
C TYR A 603 12.33 16.78 32.05
N ALA A 604 13.33 15.98 32.44
CA ALA A 604 13.11 14.80 33.28
C ALA A 604 12.63 15.17 34.70
N ASP A 605 13.19 16.24 35.29
CA ASP A 605 12.76 16.78 36.59
C ASP A 605 11.31 17.29 36.53
N LEU A 606 10.92 17.92 35.42
CA LEU A 606 9.54 18.39 35.19
C LEU A 606 8.55 17.23 35.10
N LEU A 607 8.88 16.19 34.32
CA LEU A 607 8.07 14.97 34.24
C LEU A 607 7.93 14.32 35.62
N ARG A 608 9.02 14.23 36.37
CA ARG A 608 9.03 13.66 37.72
C ARG A 608 8.13 14.44 38.68
N LEU A 609 8.18 15.78 38.63
CA LEU A 609 7.31 16.65 39.41
C LEU A 609 5.83 16.40 39.10
N VAL A 610 5.47 16.33 37.81
CA VAL A 610 4.10 16.08 37.36
C VAL A 610 3.63 14.69 37.79
N GLU A 611 4.43 13.65 37.55
CA GLU A 611 4.10 12.27 37.89
C GLU A 611 3.80 12.10 39.40
N VAL A 612 4.64 12.68 40.27
CA VAL A 612 4.43 12.62 41.74
C VAL A 612 3.08 13.20 42.14
N ALA A 613 2.67 14.29 41.49
CA ALA A 613 1.40 14.96 41.78
C ALA A 613 0.21 14.13 41.26
N VAL A 614 0.28 13.71 40.00
CA VAL A 614 -0.74 12.92 39.28
C VAL A 614 -0.99 11.58 39.99
N ARG A 615 0.07 10.83 40.32
CA ARG A 615 -0.02 9.55 41.02
C ARG A 615 -0.69 9.65 42.38
N ARG A 616 -0.46 10.76 43.09
CA ARG A 616 -1.05 10.99 44.41
C ARG A 616 -2.53 11.34 44.35
N LEU A 617 -2.98 11.93 43.24
CA LEU A 617 -4.38 12.23 42.98
C LEU A 617 -5.11 11.09 42.26
N ALA A 618 -4.37 10.10 41.74
CA ALA A 618 -4.89 9.03 40.89
C ALA A 618 -5.69 9.59 39.69
N GLN A 619 -5.18 10.68 39.10
CA GLN A 619 -5.83 11.41 38.03
C GLN A 619 -5.07 11.18 36.72
N PRO A 620 -5.61 10.46 35.73
CA PRO A 620 -5.00 10.39 34.41
C PRO A 620 -4.94 11.76 33.73
N ILE A 621 -3.86 12.02 32.98
CA ILE A 621 -3.60 13.29 32.29
C ILE A 621 -3.25 13.11 30.83
N VAL A 622 -3.52 14.12 30.02
CA VAL A 622 -2.97 14.25 28.66
C VAL A 622 -1.74 15.16 28.74
N LEU A 623 -0.57 14.61 28.44
CA LEU A 623 0.67 15.38 28.44
C LEU A 623 0.87 16.05 27.08
N GLU A 624 1.07 17.37 27.06
CA GLU A 624 1.24 18.17 25.85
C GLU A 624 2.29 19.27 26.03
N GLY A 625 2.40 20.20 25.10
CA GLY A 625 3.37 21.31 25.14
C GLY A 625 4.70 21.01 24.48
N TYR A 626 5.78 21.61 24.98
CA TYR A 626 7.09 21.49 24.36
C TYR A 626 7.73 20.12 24.66
N GLY A 627 8.35 19.51 23.65
CA GLY A 627 9.15 18.30 23.81
C GLY A 627 10.54 18.59 24.42
N PRO A 628 11.30 17.54 24.73
CA PRO A 628 12.66 17.68 25.23
C PRO A 628 13.60 18.29 24.17
N PRO A 629 14.70 18.94 24.59
CA PRO A 629 15.79 19.29 23.68
C PRO A 629 16.42 18.01 23.09
N PRO A 630 17.01 18.06 21.88
CA PRO A 630 17.71 16.92 21.30
C PRO A 630 18.85 16.43 22.22
N ASP A 631 18.84 15.14 22.59
CA ASP A 631 19.85 14.55 23.47
C ASP A 631 19.98 13.04 23.23
N PRO A 632 21.20 12.49 23.09
CA PRO A 632 21.42 11.07 22.78
C PRO A 632 21.03 10.09 23.90
N ARG A 633 20.77 10.55 25.12
CA ARG A 633 20.29 9.69 26.23
C ARG A 633 18.81 9.36 26.10
N LEU A 634 18.09 10.04 25.20
CA LEU A 634 16.67 9.85 24.95
C LEU A 634 16.44 9.29 23.55
N THR A 635 15.63 8.25 23.45
CA THR A 635 15.12 7.73 22.18
C THR A 635 13.67 8.15 22.02
N GLN A 636 13.29 8.49 20.79
CA GLN A 636 11.93 8.91 20.48
C GLN A 636 11.43 8.29 19.18
N LEU A 637 10.12 8.07 19.13
CA LEU A 637 9.35 7.74 17.93
C LEU A 637 8.14 8.67 17.91
N SER A 638 7.71 9.13 16.73
CA SER A 638 6.49 9.93 16.61
C SER A 638 5.54 9.43 15.54
N VAL A 639 4.25 9.45 15.84
CA VAL A 639 3.16 9.18 14.91
C VAL A 639 2.47 10.50 14.58
N THR A 640 2.47 10.87 13.31
CA THR A 640 2.02 12.18 12.82
C THR A 640 1.06 12.06 11.63
N PRO A 641 0.10 12.99 11.49
CA PRO A 641 -0.75 13.06 10.32
C PRO A 641 -0.04 13.79 9.18
N ASP A 642 -0.11 13.21 8.01
CA ASP A 642 0.31 13.86 6.76
C ASP A 642 -0.81 13.77 5.71
N PRO A 643 -0.78 14.59 4.64
CA PRO A 643 -1.84 14.60 3.65
C PRO A 643 -2.03 13.21 3.05
N GLY A 644 -3.20 12.62 3.28
CA GLY A 644 -3.55 11.29 2.80
C GLY A 644 -2.90 10.10 3.51
N VAL A 645 -2.04 10.29 4.53
CA VAL A 645 -1.34 9.21 5.24
C VAL A 645 -1.21 9.47 6.75
N ILE A 646 -0.85 8.43 7.50
CA ILE A 646 -0.18 8.53 8.81
C ILE A 646 1.30 8.29 8.56
N GLU A 647 2.16 9.14 9.11
CA GLU A 647 3.61 8.99 9.07
C GLU A 647 4.11 8.55 10.44
N VAL A 648 5.05 7.61 10.47
CA VAL A 648 5.75 7.19 11.69
C VAL A 648 7.23 7.52 11.54
N ASN A 649 7.72 8.48 12.31
CA ASN A 649 9.15 8.77 12.40
C ASN A 649 9.75 7.78 13.39
N VAL A 650 10.42 6.74 12.87
CA VAL A 650 10.96 5.66 13.71
C VAL A 650 12.31 6.03 14.31
N GLN A 651 12.63 5.42 15.45
CA GLN A 651 13.91 5.58 16.10
C GLN A 651 15.07 5.06 15.22
N PRO A 652 16.26 5.66 15.31
CA PRO A 652 17.44 5.15 14.62
C PRO A 652 17.87 3.79 15.16
N THR A 653 18.31 2.91 14.27
CA THR A 653 18.84 1.57 14.57
C THR A 653 20.32 1.50 14.22
N ALA A 654 21.11 0.83 15.06
CA ALA A 654 22.56 0.73 14.89
C ALA A 654 22.96 -0.54 14.11
N SER A 655 22.17 -1.60 14.20
CA SER A 655 22.44 -2.89 13.56
C SER A 655 21.31 -3.36 12.64
N TRP A 656 21.64 -4.26 11.72
CA TRP A 656 20.70 -4.97 10.86
C TRP A 656 19.64 -5.73 11.68
N ALA A 657 20.04 -6.37 12.77
CA ALA A 657 19.12 -7.10 13.65
C ALA A 657 18.08 -6.18 14.30
N GLU A 658 18.51 -5.00 14.77
CA GLU A 658 17.60 -3.98 15.31
C GLU A 658 16.67 -3.42 14.22
N GLN A 659 17.20 -3.14 13.03
CA GLN A 659 16.42 -2.64 11.90
C GLN A 659 15.34 -3.64 11.48
N ARG A 660 15.70 -4.92 11.35
CA ARG A 660 14.74 -6.00 11.06
C ARG A 660 13.63 -6.08 12.10
N ALA A 661 14.00 -6.14 13.38
CA ALA A 661 13.03 -6.23 14.47
C ALA A 661 12.08 -5.01 14.48
N LEU A 662 12.62 -3.81 14.23
CA LEU A 662 11.84 -2.58 14.14
C LEU A 662 10.84 -2.61 12.99
N THR A 663 11.29 -2.95 11.77
CA THR A 663 10.44 -2.99 10.59
C THR A 663 9.35 -4.06 10.72
N GLU A 664 9.69 -5.28 11.15
CA GLU A 664 8.71 -6.36 11.32
C GLU A 664 7.65 -6.02 12.36
N THR A 665 8.06 -5.48 13.51
CA THR A 665 7.13 -5.06 14.57
C THR A 665 6.22 -3.94 14.08
N LEU A 666 6.77 -2.93 13.39
CA LEU A 666 5.98 -1.80 12.93
C LEU A 666 4.92 -2.21 11.90
N TYR A 667 5.27 -3.05 10.93
CA TYR A 667 4.31 -3.56 9.94
C TYR A 667 3.22 -4.42 10.60
N ALA A 668 3.60 -5.27 11.55
CA ALA A 668 2.64 -6.08 12.30
C ALA A 668 1.69 -5.20 13.14
N ALA A 669 2.22 -4.23 13.88
CA ALA A 669 1.43 -3.30 14.68
C ALA A 669 0.49 -2.45 13.82
N ALA A 670 0.96 -1.97 12.66
CA ALA A 670 0.12 -1.25 11.69
C ALA A 670 -1.02 -2.13 11.18
N ARG A 671 -0.73 -3.35 10.74
CA ARG A 671 -1.73 -4.31 10.25
C ARG A 671 -2.78 -4.61 11.32
N GLU A 672 -2.35 -4.87 12.56
CA GLU A 672 -3.26 -5.14 13.68
C GLU A 672 -4.11 -3.91 14.07
N SER A 673 -3.60 -2.69 13.81
CA SER A 673 -4.34 -1.43 13.90
C SER A 673 -5.17 -1.10 12.65
N ARG A 674 -5.41 -2.07 11.75
CA ARG A 674 -6.19 -1.88 10.52
C ARG A 674 -5.58 -0.83 9.58
N LEU A 675 -4.26 -0.71 9.58
CA LEU A 675 -3.48 0.11 8.67
C LEU A 675 -2.70 -0.76 7.69
N THR A 676 -2.43 -0.24 6.49
CA THR A 676 -1.66 -0.90 5.44
C THR A 676 -0.70 0.08 4.76
N THR A 677 0.23 -0.46 3.98
CA THR A 677 1.32 0.26 3.30
C THR A 677 1.08 0.41 1.80
N GLU A 678 -0.06 -0.07 1.31
CA GLU A 678 -0.44 -0.10 -0.09
C GLU A 678 -1.80 0.56 -0.36
N LYS A 679 -1.98 0.99 -1.61
CA LYS A 679 -3.24 1.47 -2.17
C LYS A 679 -3.48 0.81 -3.51
N PHE A 680 -4.75 0.78 -3.90
CA PHE A 680 -5.15 0.36 -5.24
C PHE A 680 -5.84 1.52 -5.96
N ASP A 681 -5.39 1.81 -7.17
CA ASP A 681 -6.11 2.72 -8.08
C ASP A 681 -7.37 2.03 -8.62
N LEU A 682 -8.31 2.81 -9.17
CA LEU A 682 -9.59 2.31 -9.70
C LEU A 682 -9.43 1.21 -10.76
N ASP A 683 -8.35 1.26 -11.54
CA ASP A 683 -8.06 0.29 -12.59
C ASP A 683 -7.36 -0.99 -12.07
N GLY A 684 -7.19 -1.07 -10.75
CA GLY A 684 -6.47 -2.14 -10.08
C GLY A 684 -4.96 -1.94 -10.04
N LEU A 685 -4.38 -0.81 -10.46
CA LEU A 685 -2.94 -0.61 -10.28
C LEU A 685 -2.59 -0.58 -8.79
N HIS A 686 -1.51 -1.28 -8.44
CA HIS A 686 -1.00 -1.35 -7.08
C HIS A 686 0.07 -0.27 -6.88
N THR A 687 -0.08 0.56 -5.85
CA THR A 687 0.82 1.66 -5.49
C THR A 687 1.12 1.66 -3.99
N GLY A 688 2.18 2.34 -3.58
CA GLY A 688 2.40 2.61 -2.15
C GLY A 688 1.37 3.60 -1.61
N THR A 689 1.45 3.91 -0.33
CA THR A 689 0.54 4.87 0.35
C THR A 689 0.48 6.28 -0.27
N GLY A 690 1.50 6.67 -1.03
CA GLY A 690 1.72 8.02 -1.58
C GLY A 690 2.52 8.96 -0.65
N GLY A 691 2.83 8.55 0.59
CA GLY A 691 3.56 9.35 1.59
C GLY A 691 5.08 9.16 1.63
N GLY A 692 5.63 8.15 0.93
CA GLY A 692 7.05 7.82 0.92
C GLY A 692 7.50 6.90 2.06
N ASN A 693 8.71 6.35 1.93
CA ASN A 693 9.44 5.58 2.95
C ASN A 693 10.85 6.15 3.06
N HIS A 694 10.96 7.35 3.64
CA HIS A 694 12.24 8.02 3.70
C HIS A 694 13.22 7.18 4.54
N ILE A 695 14.44 7.00 4.05
CA ILE A 695 15.52 6.33 4.78
C ILE A 695 16.48 7.39 5.29
N THR A 696 16.70 7.43 6.60
CA THR A 696 17.58 8.43 7.22
C THR A 696 18.89 7.79 7.61
N LEU A 697 20.01 8.35 7.15
CA LEU A 697 21.38 7.93 7.46
C LEU A 697 22.02 8.90 8.45
N GLY A 698 22.67 8.38 9.49
CA GLY A 698 23.28 9.21 10.52
C GLY A 698 24.28 8.47 11.41
N GLY A 699 24.51 9.01 12.60
CA GLY A 699 25.21 8.34 13.69
C GLY A 699 24.42 8.46 14.99
N THR A 700 24.90 7.82 16.06
CA THR A 700 24.32 7.90 17.41
C THR A 700 24.32 9.32 17.98
N GLN A 701 25.34 10.09 17.61
CA GLN A 701 25.46 11.52 17.90
C GLN A 701 25.80 12.24 16.60
N PRO A 702 25.51 13.55 16.47
CA PRO A 702 25.87 14.30 15.27
C PRO A 702 27.36 14.19 14.93
N VAL A 703 28.24 14.17 15.94
CA VAL A 703 29.70 14.01 15.77
C VAL A 703 30.10 12.63 15.26
N ASP A 704 29.28 11.59 15.49
CA ASP A 704 29.52 10.23 15.03
C ASP A 704 29.06 10.01 13.59
N SER A 705 28.27 10.94 13.02
CA SER A 705 27.71 10.80 11.68
C SER A 705 28.80 10.52 10.65
N PRO A 706 28.72 9.40 9.88
CA PRO A 706 29.71 9.07 8.88
C PRO A 706 29.80 10.14 7.78
N LEU A 707 28.68 10.83 7.50
CA LEU A 707 28.58 11.88 6.50
C LEU A 707 29.33 13.16 6.92
N LEU A 708 29.36 13.47 8.22
CA LEU A 708 30.09 14.63 8.74
C LEU A 708 31.58 14.31 8.95
N ARG A 709 31.90 13.08 9.37
CA ARG A 709 33.28 12.60 9.57
C ARG A 709 34.01 12.44 8.24
N ARG A 710 33.32 11.96 7.20
CA ARG A 710 33.84 11.73 5.85
C ARG A 710 32.89 12.31 4.80
N PRO A 711 33.01 13.61 4.48
CA PRO A 711 32.18 14.26 3.47
C PRO A 711 32.24 13.62 2.07
N ASP A 712 33.32 12.91 1.76
CA ASP A 712 33.48 12.16 0.52
C ASP A 712 32.51 10.96 0.39
N LEU A 713 31.95 10.48 1.50
CA LEU A 713 30.86 9.49 1.47
C LEU A 713 29.61 10.07 0.81
N LEU A 714 29.20 11.29 1.20
CA LEU A 714 28.04 11.97 0.61
C LEU A 714 28.29 12.27 -0.88
N VAL A 715 29.50 12.71 -1.23
CA VAL A 715 29.89 12.89 -2.64
C VAL A 715 29.81 11.58 -3.42
N SER A 716 30.28 10.47 -2.83
CA SER A 716 30.22 9.14 -3.46
C SER A 716 28.77 8.70 -3.70
N LEU A 717 27.90 8.86 -2.71
CA LEU A 717 26.47 8.53 -2.83
C LEU A 717 25.79 9.35 -3.93
N ILE A 718 25.94 10.68 -3.90
CA ILE A 718 25.33 11.55 -4.93
C ILE A 718 25.88 11.20 -6.32
N THR A 719 27.20 11.00 -6.45
CA THR A 719 27.83 10.61 -7.72
C THR A 719 27.27 9.28 -8.22
N TYR A 720 27.13 8.30 -7.35
CA TYR A 720 26.69 6.97 -7.74
C TYR A 720 25.20 6.94 -8.11
N TRP A 721 24.33 7.58 -7.31
CA TRP A 721 22.91 7.76 -7.68
C TRP A 721 22.75 8.53 -8.99
N GLN A 722 23.59 9.54 -9.23
CA GLN A 722 23.54 10.29 -10.47
C GLN A 722 23.87 9.40 -11.68
N ARG A 723 24.88 8.53 -11.53
CA ARG A 723 25.36 7.61 -12.57
C ARG A 723 24.50 6.36 -12.74
N HIS A 724 23.73 5.98 -11.73
CA HIS A 724 22.81 4.84 -11.76
C HIS A 724 21.38 5.29 -11.44
N PRO A 725 20.65 5.89 -12.42
CA PRO A 725 19.29 6.36 -12.21
C PRO A 725 18.29 5.29 -11.78
N SER A 726 18.59 4.00 -11.94
CA SER A 726 17.78 2.92 -11.39
C SER A 726 17.58 3.02 -9.87
N LEU A 727 18.56 3.55 -9.13
CA LEU A 727 18.46 3.78 -7.68
C LEU A 727 17.40 4.84 -7.31
N SER A 728 17.02 5.70 -8.26
CA SER A 728 15.90 6.62 -8.13
C SER A 728 14.60 5.97 -8.62
N TYR A 729 14.60 5.43 -9.85
CA TYR A 729 13.36 5.10 -10.55
C TYR A 729 12.78 3.70 -10.27
N LEU A 730 13.60 2.75 -9.84
CA LEU A 730 13.10 1.42 -9.46
C LEU A 730 12.25 1.48 -8.20
N PHE A 731 12.58 2.41 -7.30
CA PHE A 731 12.02 2.53 -5.96
C PHE A 731 11.08 3.72 -5.79
N SER A 732 10.92 4.56 -6.80
CA SER A 732 10.09 5.77 -6.77
C SER A 732 8.60 5.48 -6.96
N GLY A 733 7.76 6.42 -6.54
CA GLY A 733 6.35 6.49 -6.90
C GLY A 733 6.10 6.83 -8.37
N ARG A 734 4.82 6.91 -8.77
CA ARG A 734 4.43 7.21 -10.17
C ARG A 734 4.76 8.64 -10.60
N PHE A 735 4.70 9.59 -9.66
CA PHE A 735 4.91 11.00 -9.96
C PHE A 735 6.40 11.34 -9.92
N ILE A 736 7.06 11.23 -11.07
CA ILE A 736 8.48 11.53 -11.27
C ILE A 736 8.64 12.79 -12.12
N GLY A 737 9.76 13.49 -11.92
CA GLY A 737 10.14 14.67 -12.68
C GLY A 737 10.58 15.80 -11.75
N PRO A 738 11.00 16.94 -12.31
CA PRO A 738 11.58 18.05 -11.56
C PRO A 738 10.58 18.76 -10.62
N THR A 739 9.29 18.44 -10.73
CA THR A 739 8.20 18.94 -9.88
C THR A 739 7.64 17.89 -8.92
N SER A 740 8.25 16.70 -8.88
CA SER A 740 7.85 15.59 -8.01
C SER A 740 8.08 15.90 -6.52
N GLN A 741 7.75 14.97 -5.63
CA GLN A 741 7.98 15.13 -4.19
C GLN A 741 9.48 15.06 -3.82
N ALA A 742 10.28 14.34 -4.62
CA ALA A 742 11.69 14.10 -4.39
C ALA A 742 12.50 14.10 -5.70
N PRO A 743 12.51 15.18 -6.50
CA PRO A 743 13.29 15.26 -7.73
C PRO A 743 14.78 15.02 -7.51
N ARG A 744 15.39 14.36 -8.50
CA ARG A 744 16.83 14.33 -8.68
C ARG A 744 17.34 15.74 -9.01
N PHE A 745 18.55 16.07 -8.55
CA PHE A 745 19.12 17.40 -8.82
C PHE A 745 19.41 17.64 -10.31
N ASP A 746 19.60 16.58 -11.11
CA ASP A 746 19.91 16.65 -12.54
C ASP A 746 18.69 16.59 -13.48
N GLU A 747 17.46 16.51 -12.96
CA GLU A 747 16.21 16.56 -13.74
C GLU A 747 15.70 17.98 -14.03
N GLY A 748 16.15 18.97 -13.23
CA GLY A 748 15.64 20.34 -13.29
C GLY A 748 16.43 21.23 -14.24
N ARG A 749 17.51 21.81 -13.73
CA ARG A 749 18.29 22.83 -14.46
C ARG A 749 19.42 22.19 -15.27
N PRO A 750 19.57 22.49 -16.58
CA PRO A 750 20.64 21.90 -17.40
C PRO A 750 22.07 22.12 -16.87
N GLU A 751 22.29 23.23 -16.16
CA GLU A 751 23.58 23.58 -15.55
C GLU A 751 23.83 22.93 -14.18
N ALA A 752 22.84 22.25 -13.57
CA ALA A 752 22.96 21.72 -12.21
C ALA A 752 24.15 20.75 -12.05
N VAL A 753 24.37 19.89 -13.04
CA VAL A 753 25.52 18.95 -13.04
C VAL A 753 26.86 19.70 -13.09
N TYR A 754 26.94 20.84 -13.78
CA TYR A 754 28.18 21.64 -13.85
C TYR A 754 28.51 22.28 -12.50
N GLU A 755 27.51 22.85 -11.84
CA GLU A 755 27.68 23.45 -10.51
C GLU A 755 27.97 22.37 -9.45
N MET A 756 27.40 21.17 -9.57
CA MET A 756 27.70 20.04 -8.68
C MET A 756 29.16 19.57 -8.80
N GLU A 757 29.73 19.54 -10.01
CA GLU A 757 31.15 19.21 -10.22
C GLU A 757 32.08 20.22 -9.51
N ILE A 758 31.71 21.51 -9.50
CA ILE A 758 32.44 22.55 -8.77
C ILE A 758 32.31 22.35 -7.26
N ALA A 759 31.10 22.07 -6.76
CA ALA A 759 30.85 21.80 -5.35
C ALA A 759 31.68 20.61 -4.86
N PHE A 760 31.76 19.52 -5.63
CA PHE A 760 32.58 18.35 -5.30
C PHE A 760 34.08 18.67 -5.25
N ALA A 761 34.58 19.45 -6.22
CA ALA A 761 35.97 19.89 -6.21
C ALA A 761 36.29 20.76 -4.98
N GLU A 762 35.36 21.63 -4.59
CA GLU A 762 35.52 22.47 -3.41
C GLU A 762 35.46 21.65 -2.10
N ILE A 763 34.55 20.69 -1.98
CA ILE A 763 34.50 19.76 -0.83
C ILE A 763 35.81 18.99 -0.72
N ALA A 764 36.36 18.49 -1.83
CA ALA A 764 37.64 17.79 -1.83
C ALA A 764 38.81 18.70 -1.38
N ARG A 765 38.86 19.95 -1.86
CA ARG A 765 39.86 20.95 -1.45
C ARG A 765 39.76 21.25 0.04
N LEU A 766 38.56 21.52 0.55
CA LEU A 766 38.30 21.84 1.95
C LEU A 766 38.66 20.68 2.88
N THR A 767 38.30 19.46 2.49
CA THR A 767 38.63 18.24 3.24
C THR A 767 40.15 18.03 3.30
N ALA A 768 40.87 18.29 2.21
CA ALA A 768 42.34 18.18 2.18
C ALA A 768 43.05 19.25 3.03
N GLU A 769 42.48 20.45 3.18
CA GLU A 769 43.05 21.55 3.97
C GLU A 769 42.80 21.45 5.47
N GLN A 770 41.78 20.69 5.89
CA GLN A 770 41.24 20.73 7.25
C GLN A 770 42.07 20.00 8.32
N GLY A 771 43.00 19.10 7.97
CA GLY A 771 43.63 18.23 8.96
C GLY A 771 42.57 17.36 9.69
N ASP A 772 42.72 17.17 11.00
CA ASP A 772 41.83 16.30 11.80
C ASP A 772 40.53 16.96 12.31
N GLU A 773 40.26 18.23 12.02
CA GLU A 773 39.09 18.95 12.56
C GLU A 773 37.99 19.13 11.48
N PRO A 774 36.87 18.39 11.54
CA PRO A 774 35.78 18.49 10.58
C PRO A 774 35.06 19.86 10.65
N ARG A 775 34.64 20.39 9.51
CA ARG A 775 33.90 21.67 9.34
C ARG A 775 32.56 21.39 8.64
N PRO A 776 31.62 20.71 9.30
CA PRO A 776 30.35 20.27 8.72
C PRO A 776 29.55 21.36 7.98
N TRP A 777 29.58 22.59 8.50
CA TRP A 777 28.85 23.72 7.94
C TRP A 777 29.32 24.13 6.54
N LEU A 778 30.57 23.85 6.17
CA LEU A 778 31.07 24.17 4.83
C LEU A 778 30.57 23.16 3.80
N VAL A 779 30.51 21.87 4.18
CA VAL A 779 29.98 20.79 3.33
C VAL A 779 28.50 21.04 3.06
N ASP A 780 27.73 21.33 4.10
CA ASP A 780 26.31 21.67 3.98
C ASP A 780 26.11 22.86 3.03
N ARG A 781 26.84 23.96 3.22
CA ARG A 781 26.74 25.15 2.36
C ARG A 781 27.12 24.91 0.90
N ALA A 782 28.06 24.00 0.63
CA ALA A 782 28.47 23.68 -0.73
C ALA A 782 27.36 22.93 -1.51
N LEU A 783 26.52 22.15 -0.82
CA LEU A 783 25.50 21.30 -1.47
C LEU A 783 24.07 21.83 -1.33
N ARG A 784 23.76 22.58 -0.26
CA ARG A 784 22.39 22.98 0.11
C ARG A 784 21.60 23.67 -1.00
N HIS A 785 22.25 24.48 -1.84
CA HIS A 785 21.58 25.20 -2.93
C HIS A 785 21.51 24.41 -4.25
N LEU A 786 22.12 23.23 -4.30
CA LEU A 786 22.09 22.30 -5.44
C LEU A 786 21.15 21.13 -5.18
N LEU A 787 21.01 20.71 -3.93
CA LEU A 787 20.09 19.68 -3.48
C LEU A 787 18.73 20.30 -3.10
N THR A 788 18.01 20.81 -4.11
CA THR A 788 16.69 21.44 -3.94
C THR A 788 15.76 21.10 -5.10
N ASP A 789 14.45 21.24 -4.89
CA ASP A 789 13.48 21.28 -6.00
C ASP A 789 13.61 22.57 -6.85
N LEU A 790 12.79 22.68 -7.91
CA LEU A 790 12.76 23.87 -8.78
C LEU A 790 12.43 25.18 -8.04
N THR A 791 11.81 25.12 -6.86
CA THR A 791 11.45 26.29 -6.04
C THR A 791 12.53 26.66 -5.02
N GLY A 792 13.58 25.84 -4.90
CA GLY A 792 14.66 26.02 -3.92
C GLY A 792 14.38 25.36 -2.57
N ASN A 793 13.42 24.44 -2.48
CA ASN A 793 13.10 23.71 -1.27
C ASN A 793 13.99 22.46 -1.12
N THR A 794 14.83 22.46 -0.09
CA THR A 794 15.74 21.36 0.29
C THR A 794 15.01 20.14 0.82
N HIS A 795 13.86 20.33 1.47
CA HIS A 795 13.02 19.25 2.00
C HIS A 795 12.40 18.40 0.89
N ARG A 796 12.38 18.90 -0.34
CA ARG A 796 11.85 18.21 -1.52
C ARG A 796 12.94 17.64 -2.42
N ALA A 797 14.19 17.62 -1.99
CA ALA A 797 15.24 16.96 -2.76
C ALA A 797 15.25 15.45 -2.49
N GLU A 798 15.64 14.66 -3.49
CA GLU A 798 15.89 13.22 -3.30
C GLU A 798 16.90 12.95 -2.17
N PHE A 799 17.97 13.76 -2.12
CA PHE A 799 18.94 13.81 -1.02
C PHE A 799 18.65 15.04 -0.17
N CYS A 800 17.86 14.88 0.88
CA CYS A 800 17.47 15.96 1.79
C CYS A 800 18.53 16.16 2.87
N VAL A 801 19.12 17.36 2.91
CA VAL A 801 20.18 17.77 3.83
C VAL A 801 19.70 18.73 4.92
N ASP A 802 18.40 18.83 5.16
CA ASP A 802 17.84 19.76 6.15
C ASP A 802 18.25 19.44 7.58
N LYS A 803 18.39 18.16 7.89
CA LYS A 803 18.82 17.65 9.19
C LYS A 803 20.34 17.35 9.23
N LEU A 804 21.10 17.69 8.18
CA LEU A 804 22.54 17.41 8.09
C LEU A 804 23.35 18.38 8.95
N TYR A 805 23.50 19.64 8.52
CA TYR A 805 24.18 20.67 9.30
C TYR A 805 23.73 22.09 8.95
N SER A 806 22.43 22.38 9.09
CA SER A 806 21.89 23.72 8.81
C SER A 806 22.51 24.78 9.74
N PRO A 807 22.98 25.93 9.21
CA PRO A 807 23.53 27.00 10.03
C PRO A 807 22.46 27.74 10.85
N ASP A 808 21.19 27.68 10.45
CA ASP A 808 20.13 28.57 10.93
C ASP A 808 19.50 28.14 12.27
N SER A 809 19.62 26.86 12.64
CA SER A 809 19.12 26.37 13.92
C SER A 809 19.94 25.19 14.42
N SER A 810 19.95 25.01 15.73
CA SER A 810 20.52 23.82 16.32
C SER A 810 19.69 22.57 15.95
N ARG A 811 18.36 22.63 15.82
CA ARG A 811 17.55 21.49 15.36
C ARG A 811 17.92 20.95 13.96
N GLY A 812 18.59 21.74 13.13
CA GLY A 812 19.06 21.32 11.80
C GLY A 812 20.49 20.76 11.75
N ARG A 813 21.19 20.61 12.88
CA ARG A 813 22.57 20.08 12.93
C ARG A 813 22.64 18.69 13.57
N LEU A 814 21.82 17.78 13.06
CA LEU A 814 21.71 16.41 13.58
C LEU A 814 22.67 15.43 12.91
N GLY A 815 23.35 15.82 11.83
CA GLY A 815 24.22 14.95 11.05
C GLY A 815 23.46 13.90 10.24
N LEU A 816 22.20 14.16 9.90
CA LEU A 816 21.31 13.23 9.21
C LEU A 816 21.17 13.59 7.73
N LEU A 817 21.24 12.57 6.87
CA LEU A 817 20.82 12.64 5.47
C LEU A 817 19.54 11.84 5.30
N GLU A 818 18.53 12.44 4.68
CA GLU A 818 17.29 11.75 4.32
C GLU A 818 17.27 11.41 2.83
N LEU A 819 17.09 10.13 2.51
CA LEU A 819 16.81 9.65 1.17
C LEU A 819 15.30 9.61 0.95
N ARG A 820 14.78 10.55 0.17
CA ARG A 820 13.33 10.76 -0.01
C ARG A 820 12.75 10.15 -1.28
N GLY A 821 13.60 9.64 -2.17
CA GLY A 821 13.19 9.05 -3.46
C GLY A 821 12.49 7.69 -3.37
N PHE A 822 12.25 7.17 -2.17
CA PHE A 822 11.70 5.84 -1.95
C PHE A 822 10.20 5.87 -1.67
N GLU A 823 9.43 5.19 -2.51
CA GLU A 823 8.02 4.83 -2.27
C GLU A 823 7.92 3.77 -1.17
N MET A 824 6.79 3.77 -0.46
CA MET A 824 6.52 2.80 0.59
C MET A 824 6.39 1.38 0.01
N PRO A 825 7.27 0.43 0.40
CA PRO A 825 7.14 -0.96 -0.03
C PRO A 825 5.91 -1.63 0.60
N PRO A 826 5.22 -2.53 -0.13
CA PRO A 826 4.04 -3.21 0.38
C PRO A 826 4.34 -4.29 1.43
N HIS A 827 5.59 -4.72 1.57
CA HIS A 827 5.98 -5.83 2.45
C HIS A 827 7.26 -5.51 3.25
N PRO A 828 7.35 -5.91 4.54
CA PRO A 828 8.49 -5.55 5.41
C PRO A 828 9.82 -6.08 4.88
N GLN A 829 9.84 -7.28 4.31
CA GLN A 829 11.06 -7.84 3.70
C GLN A 829 11.56 -7.02 2.52
N MET A 830 10.66 -6.44 1.71
CA MET A 830 11.08 -5.53 0.63
C MET A 830 11.72 -4.28 1.24
N ALA A 831 11.08 -3.64 2.21
CA ALA A 831 11.66 -2.48 2.91
C ALA A 831 13.05 -2.77 3.50
N LEU A 832 13.26 -3.97 4.04
CA LEU A 832 14.55 -4.42 4.55
C LEU A 832 15.59 -4.63 3.44
N VAL A 833 15.24 -5.21 2.29
CA VAL A 833 16.16 -5.34 1.15
C VAL A 833 16.55 -3.97 0.59
N GLN A 834 15.61 -3.02 0.52
CA GLN A 834 15.90 -1.63 0.13
C GLN A 834 16.88 -0.98 1.12
N ALA A 835 16.66 -1.14 2.42
CA ALA A 835 17.58 -0.65 3.44
C ALA A 835 18.96 -1.33 3.36
N LEU A 836 19.01 -2.65 3.13
CA LEU A 836 20.24 -3.42 2.98
C LEU A 836 21.05 -2.95 1.77
N LEU A 837 20.41 -2.62 0.65
CA LEU A 837 21.07 -2.05 -0.52
C LEU A 837 21.79 -0.75 -0.17
N VAL A 838 21.09 0.19 0.48
CA VAL A 838 21.69 1.45 0.93
C VAL A 838 22.82 1.22 1.92
N ARG A 839 22.62 0.35 2.91
CA ARG A 839 23.63 -0.02 3.93
C ARG A 839 24.89 -0.62 3.30
N SER A 840 24.71 -1.48 2.29
CA SER A 840 25.79 -2.10 1.52
C SER A 840 26.59 -1.07 0.71
N LEU A 841 25.90 -0.12 0.08
CA LEU A 841 26.54 0.98 -0.66
C LEU A 841 27.34 1.90 0.27
N VAL A 842 26.81 2.21 1.46
CA VAL A 842 27.56 2.96 2.48
C VAL A 842 28.84 2.22 2.88
N ALA A 843 28.77 0.91 3.15
CA ALA A 843 29.95 0.10 3.47
C ALA A 843 30.99 0.12 2.33
N MET A 844 30.53 -0.07 1.09
CA MET A 844 31.38 -0.04 -0.10
C MET A 844 32.11 1.30 -0.26
N PHE A 845 31.39 2.43 -0.19
CA PHE A 845 31.98 3.76 -0.37
C PHE A 845 32.83 4.21 0.82
N TRP A 846 32.55 3.72 2.02
CA TRP A 846 33.40 3.97 3.18
C TRP A 846 34.78 3.34 3.02
N GLU A 847 34.82 2.08 2.58
CA GLU A 847 36.07 1.35 2.31
C GLU A 847 36.79 1.90 1.08
N ARG A 848 36.03 2.23 0.03
CA ARG A 848 36.54 2.72 -1.24
C ARG A 848 35.69 3.89 -1.77
N PRO A 849 36.06 5.14 -1.46
CA PRO A 849 35.35 6.32 -1.96
C PRO A 849 35.34 6.37 -3.49
N LEU A 850 34.23 6.85 -4.06
CA LEU A 850 34.05 6.96 -5.50
C LEU A 850 34.54 8.33 -5.99
N THR A 851 35.50 8.30 -6.92
CA THR A 851 35.92 9.49 -7.68
C THR A 851 35.66 9.25 -9.16
N ALA A 852 34.48 9.64 -9.64
CA ALA A 852 34.07 9.50 -11.03
C ALA A 852 33.41 10.80 -11.52
N PRO A 853 33.53 11.15 -12.82
CA PRO A 853 32.80 12.29 -13.37
C PRO A 853 31.29 12.03 -13.39
N LEU A 854 30.49 13.09 -13.30
CA LEU A 854 29.04 13.02 -13.48
C LEU A 854 28.69 12.82 -14.96
N VAL A 855 27.54 12.21 -15.24
CA VAL A 855 27.07 11.90 -16.60
C VAL A 855 26.04 12.94 -17.03
N ARG A 856 26.15 13.46 -18.26
CA ARG A 856 25.14 14.39 -18.83
C ARG A 856 24.06 13.61 -19.57
N TRP A 857 23.10 13.07 -18.83
CA TRP A 857 22.05 12.22 -19.39
C TRP A 857 21.15 12.92 -20.42
N GLY A 858 20.74 14.18 -20.16
CA GLY A 858 19.78 14.85 -21.04
C GLY A 858 18.48 14.04 -21.18
N THR A 859 17.96 13.88 -22.40
CA THR A 859 16.75 13.08 -22.64
C THR A 859 16.94 11.58 -22.42
N ALA A 860 18.19 11.07 -22.44
CA ALA A 860 18.48 9.65 -22.20
C ALA A 860 18.04 9.22 -20.78
N LEU A 861 18.01 10.15 -19.82
CA LEU A 861 17.52 9.89 -18.46
C LEU A 861 16.09 9.34 -18.48
N HIS A 862 15.20 10.00 -19.21
CA HIS A 862 13.80 9.59 -19.30
C HIS A 862 13.55 8.53 -20.37
N GLU A 863 14.41 8.42 -21.38
CA GLU A 863 14.25 7.42 -22.44
C GLU A 863 14.63 6.02 -21.99
N ASP A 864 15.79 5.87 -21.34
CA ASP A 864 16.31 4.55 -20.97
C ASP A 864 15.79 4.09 -19.60
N PHE A 865 15.86 4.98 -18.60
CA PHE A 865 15.65 4.58 -17.20
C PHE A 865 14.20 4.73 -16.71
N LEU A 866 13.25 5.08 -17.60
CA LEU A 866 11.82 4.94 -17.31
C LEU A 866 11.22 3.70 -17.98
N LEU A 867 12.03 2.96 -18.73
CA LEU A 867 11.69 1.66 -19.30
C LEU A 867 12.23 0.53 -18.40
N PRO A 868 11.46 -0.55 -18.18
CA PRO A 868 11.89 -1.70 -17.38
C PRO A 868 13.27 -2.23 -17.77
N GLN A 869 13.55 -2.41 -19.06
CA GLN A 869 14.81 -2.97 -19.53
C GLN A 869 16.03 -2.12 -19.12
N GLY A 870 15.92 -0.78 -19.24
CA GLY A 870 17.03 0.11 -18.90
C GLY A 870 17.29 0.14 -17.40
N VAL A 871 16.23 0.19 -16.59
CA VAL A 871 16.34 0.15 -15.12
C VAL A 871 16.90 -1.17 -14.62
N ILE A 872 16.40 -2.30 -15.13
CA ILE A 872 16.87 -3.65 -14.72
C ILE A 872 18.34 -3.85 -15.10
N ARG A 873 18.76 -3.38 -16.28
CA ARG A 873 20.17 -3.43 -16.68
C ARG A 873 21.04 -2.60 -15.74
N ASP A 874 20.66 -1.35 -15.49
CA ASP A 874 21.43 -0.42 -14.65
C ASP A 874 21.54 -0.88 -13.19
N ILE A 875 20.44 -1.38 -12.60
CA ILE A 875 20.49 -1.91 -11.23
C ILE A 875 21.29 -3.22 -11.16
N GLY A 876 21.33 -3.98 -12.25
CA GLY A 876 22.22 -5.14 -12.40
C GLY A 876 23.70 -4.75 -12.29
N GLU A 877 24.10 -3.61 -12.89
CA GLU A 877 25.47 -3.08 -12.75
C GLU A 877 25.78 -2.72 -11.29
N VAL A 878 24.82 -2.14 -10.56
CA VAL A 878 24.98 -1.86 -9.12
C VAL A 878 25.20 -3.13 -8.31
N VAL A 879 24.46 -4.19 -8.61
CA VAL A 879 24.64 -5.49 -7.96
C VAL A 879 25.99 -6.09 -8.30
N ASP A 880 26.43 -6.00 -9.56
CA ASP A 880 27.74 -6.49 -9.99
C ASP A 880 28.89 -5.75 -9.26
N ASP A 881 28.77 -4.43 -9.06
CA ASP A 881 29.71 -3.63 -8.30
C ASP A 881 29.79 -4.08 -6.83
N LEU A 882 28.64 -4.30 -6.17
CA LEU A 882 28.58 -4.82 -4.79
C LEU A 882 29.27 -6.18 -4.68
N ARG A 883 28.98 -7.09 -5.62
CA ARG A 883 29.60 -8.43 -5.66
C ARG A 883 31.09 -8.37 -5.93
N ALA A 884 31.53 -7.48 -6.83
CA ALA A 884 32.95 -7.24 -7.08
C ALA A 884 33.67 -6.70 -5.83
N HIS A 885 32.94 -6.02 -4.94
CA HIS A 885 33.41 -5.56 -3.63
C HIS A 885 33.27 -6.62 -2.50
N GLY A 886 32.86 -7.85 -2.87
CA GLY A 886 32.71 -9.00 -1.96
C GLY A 886 31.45 -8.94 -1.10
N LEU A 887 30.44 -8.16 -1.50
CA LEU A 887 29.11 -8.17 -0.90
C LEU A 887 28.20 -9.01 -1.82
N ASP A 888 27.89 -10.24 -1.42
CA ASP A 888 27.14 -11.21 -2.22
C ASP A 888 25.64 -10.87 -2.31
N PHE A 889 25.32 -9.70 -2.85
CA PHE A 889 23.97 -9.26 -3.15
C PHE A 889 23.49 -9.93 -4.45
N GLU A 890 22.29 -10.50 -4.47
CA GLU A 890 21.76 -11.18 -5.66
C GLU A 890 20.77 -10.28 -6.42
N SER A 891 20.87 -10.25 -7.75
CA SER A 891 19.98 -9.45 -8.60
C SER A 891 18.51 -9.86 -8.44
N SER A 892 18.24 -11.15 -8.21
CA SER A 892 16.89 -11.68 -7.99
C SER A 892 16.21 -11.14 -6.74
N TRP A 893 16.95 -10.54 -5.79
CA TRP A 893 16.34 -9.90 -4.63
C TRP A 893 15.62 -8.60 -4.99
N LEU A 894 15.84 -8.08 -6.20
CA LEU A 894 15.21 -6.86 -6.73
C LEU A 894 14.06 -7.15 -7.70
N ASP A 895 13.80 -8.42 -8.03
CA ASP A 895 12.68 -8.82 -8.89
C ASP A 895 11.31 -8.39 -8.33
N PRO A 896 11.02 -8.49 -7.02
CA PRO A 896 9.76 -7.99 -6.46
C PRO A 896 9.57 -6.49 -6.65
N PHE A 897 10.64 -5.68 -6.57
CA PHE A 897 10.58 -4.24 -6.86
C PHE A 897 10.31 -3.97 -8.32
N THR A 898 10.93 -4.76 -9.21
CA THR A 898 10.69 -4.67 -10.66
C THR A 898 9.23 -4.97 -10.98
N GLU A 899 8.65 -6.02 -10.41
CA GLU A 899 7.25 -6.36 -10.64
C GLU A 899 6.28 -5.36 -10.01
N PHE A 900 6.61 -4.79 -8.84
CA PHE A 900 5.83 -3.74 -8.22
C PHE A 900 5.85 -2.43 -9.02
N ARG A 901 7.03 -2.00 -9.49
CA ARG A 901 7.19 -0.74 -10.23
C ARG A 901 6.73 -0.86 -11.69
N PHE A 902 7.02 -2.00 -12.32
CA PHE A 902 6.79 -2.29 -13.74
C PHE A 902 5.95 -3.58 -13.93
N PRO A 903 4.71 -3.61 -13.42
CA PRO A 903 3.89 -4.81 -13.45
C PRO A 903 3.69 -5.32 -14.87
N ARG A 904 3.70 -6.65 -15.01
CA ARG A 904 3.41 -7.32 -16.28
C ARG A 904 1.95 -7.12 -16.65
N ILE A 905 1.71 -6.54 -17.82
CA ILE A 905 0.37 -6.38 -18.40
C ILE A 905 -0.09 -7.72 -18.99
N GLY A 906 0.78 -8.38 -19.74
CA GLY A 906 0.46 -9.69 -20.32
C GLY A 906 1.52 -10.19 -21.29
N MET A 907 1.36 -11.44 -21.71
CA MET A 907 2.27 -12.13 -22.62
C MET A 907 1.48 -12.94 -23.65
N THR A 908 1.97 -13.01 -24.89
CA THR A 908 1.42 -13.88 -25.92
C THR A 908 2.53 -14.45 -26.79
N ARG A 909 2.29 -15.64 -27.37
CA ARG A 909 3.21 -16.27 -28.32
C ARG A 909 2.59 -16.29 -29.72
N VAL A 910 3.28 -15.66 -30.66
CA VAL A 910 2.87 -15.52 -32.06
C VAL A 910 3.87 -16.29 -32.93
N GLY A 911 3.56 -17.55 -33.23
CA GLY A 911 4.51 -18.45 -33.88
C GLY A 911 5.75 -18.68 -33.01
N ASP A 912 6.92 -18.33 -33.54
CA ASP A 912 8.20 -18.42 -32.81
C ASP A 912 8.53 -17.16 -31.98
N VAL A 913 7.73 -16.09 -32.13
CA VAL A 913 7.94 -14.80 -31.49
C VAL A 913 7.11 -14.72 -30.21
N GLU A 914 7.74 -14.41 -29.09
CA GLU A 914 7.06 -14.09 -27.83
C GLU A 914 6.98 -12.57 -27.67
N LEU A 915 5.78 -12.08 -27.33
CA LEU A 915 5.51 -10.67 -27.03
C LEU A 915 5.14 -10.55 -25.55
N GLU A 916 5.84 -9.69 -24.83
CA GLU A 916 5.56 -9.34 -23.43
C GLU A 916 5.32 -7.83 -23.34
N LEU A 917 4.22 -7.44 -22.67
CA LEU A 917 3.91 -6.05 -22.37
C LEU A 917 4.07 -5.80 -20.86
N ARG A 918 4.85 -4.78 -20.51
CA ARG A 918 5.00 -4.30 -19.12
C ARG A 918 4.66 -2.83 -19.03
N ALA A 919 4.06 -2.42 -17.92
CA ALA A 919 3.92 -1.00 -17.62
C ALA A 919 5.30 -0.34 -17.51
N ALA A 920 5.40 0.93 -17.89
CA ALA A 920 6.61 1.74 -17.78
C ALA A 920 6.28 3.07 -17.09
N ILE A 921 7.31 3.79 -16.64
CA ILE A 921 7.10 5.07 -15.98
C ILE A 921 6.90 6.16 -17.03
N GLU A 922 5.96 7.06 -16.77
CA GLU A 922 5.75 8.27 -17.54
C GLU A 922 5.72 9.47 -16.59
N PRO A 923 6.60 10.47 -16.76
CA PRO A 923 6.64 11.61 -15.87
C PRO A 923 5.41 12.49 -16.12
N TRP A 924 4.63 12.75 -15.08
CA TRP A 924 3.50 13.66 -15.17
C TRP A 924 3.96 15.10 -14.96
N HIS A 925 3.71 15.94 -15.95
CA HIS A 925 4.14 17.33 -15.89
C HIS A 925 3.10 18.20 -15.20
N VAL A 926 3.55 19.04 -14.29
CA VAL A 926 2.75 20.17 -13.78
C VAL A 926 2.60 21.19 -14.91
N LEU A 927 1.35 21.52 -15.24
CA LEU A 927 0.99 22.46 -16.29
C LEU A 927 1.11 23.92 -15.81
N GLY A 928 0.88 24.84 -16.76
CA GLY A 928 0.83 26.27 -16.47
C GLY A 928 -0.23 26.63 -15.41
N GLU A 929 -0.04 27.78 -14.77
CA GLU A 929 -0.99 28.31 -13.78
C GLU A 929 -2.33 28.66 -14.42
N GLU A 930 -3.42 28.24 -13.77
CA GLU A 930 -4.79 28.54 -14.16
C GLU A 930 -5.53 29.25 -13.02
N ALA A 931 -6.23 30.34 -13.34
CA ALA A 931 -7.08 31.05 -12.39
C ALA A 931 -8.38 30.28 -12.17
N THR A 932 -8.68 29.96 -10.92
CA THR A 932 -9.93 29.33 -10.46
C THR A 932 -10.72 30.30 -9.59
N GLY A 933 -11.99 29.99 -9.31
CA GLY A 933 -12.83 30.80 -8.42
C GLY A 933 -12.30 30.91 -6.97
N ALA A 934 -11.34 30.06 -6.59
CA ALA A 934 -10.73 30.01 -5.25
C ALA A 934 -9.25 30.45 -5.22
N GLY A 935 -8.63 30.79 -6.35
CA GLY A 935 -7.21 31.17 -6.42
C GLY A 935 -6.52 30.69 -7.69
N THR A 936 -5.22 30.43 -7.61
CA THR A 936 -4.44 29.88 -8.74
C THR A 936 -4.21 28.39 -8.51
N SER A 937 -4.44 27.57 -9.53
CA SER A 937 -4.19 26.12 -9.49
C SER A 937 -3.19 25.73 -10.57
N ARG A 938 -2.48 24.63 -10.36
CA ARG A 938 -1.62 24.00 -11.37
C ARG A 938 -2.09 22.57 -11.56
N PHE A 939 -2.53 22.24 -12.77
CA PHE A 939 -3.00 20.89 -13.10
C PHE A 939 -1.81 19.96 -13.37
N VAL A 940 -1.96 18.67 -13.08
CA VAL A 940 -0.96 17.64 -13.41
C VAL A 940 -1.50 16.81 -14.57
N ASP A 941 -0.78 16.77 -15.69
CA ASP A 941 -1.20 15.98 -16.85
C ASP A 941 -0.85 14.49 -16.67
N SER A 942 -1.82 13.73 -16.16
CA SER A 942 -1.74 12.27 -16.02
C SER A 942 -2.42 11.51 -17.17
N SER A 943 -2.66 12.17 -18.30
CA SER A 943 -3.36 11.57 -19.46
C SER A 943 -2.49 10.73 -20.37
N VAL A 944 -1.17 10.83 -20.21
CA VAL A 944 -0.18 10.12 -20.99
C VAL A 944 0.38 8.99 -20.15
N GLU A 945 0.50 7.83 -20.77
CA GLU A 945 1.07 6.63 -20.17
C GLU A 945 2.17 6.07 -21.08
N ARG A 946 2.95 5.16 -20.51
CA ARG A 946 4.02 4.45 -21.20
C ARG A 946 3.98 2.97 -20.87
N LEU A 947 4.28 2.14 -21.86
CA LEU A 947 4.55 0.72 -21.68
C LEU A 947 5.84 0.33 -22.40
N GLN A 948 6.40 -0.82 -22.03
CA GLN A 948 7.46 -1.48 -22.78
C GLN A 948 6.90 -2.71 -23.49
N VAL A 949 7.27 -2.85 -24.77
CA VAL A 949 7.10 -4.07 -25.55
C VAL A 949 8.44 -4.80 -25.56
N THR A 950 8.50 -5.99 -24.96
CA THR A 950 9.65 -6.90 -25.07
C THR A 950 9.31 -8.01 -26.05
N VAL A 951 10.24 -8.34 -26.94
CA VAL A 951 10.05 -9.32 -28.01
C VAL A 951 11.19 -10.33 -27.98
N ARG A 952 10.88 -11.63 -27.89
CA ARG A 952 11.88 -12.72 -27.92
C ARG A 952 11.66 -13.63 -29.13
N GLY A 953 12.75 -14.12 -29.73
CA GLY A 953 12.70 -15.00 -30.90
C GLY A 953 12.41 -14.28 -32.22
N LEU A 954 12.57 -12.95 -32.27
CA LEU A 954 12.29 -12.16 -33.48
C LEU A 954 13.44 -12.21 -34.47
N ASP A 955 13.13 -12.56 -35.72
CA ASP A 955 14.01 -12.28 -36.88
C ASP A 955 13.67 -10.89 -37.46
N PRO A 956 14.54 -9.87 -37.29
CA PRO A 956 14.27 -8.50 -37.75
C PRO A 956 14.30 -8.34 -39.28
N HIS A 957 14.80 -9.33 -40.02
CA HIS A 957 14.74 -9.33 -41.50
C HIS A 957 13.38 -9.81 -42.01
N ARG A 958 12.70 -10.66 -41.24
CA ARG A 958 11.44 -11.30 -41.61
C ARG A 958 10.22 -10.64 -40.97
N HIS A 959 10.38 -10.12 -39.76
CA HIS A 959 9.27 -9.65 -38.95
C HIS A 959 9.35 -8.15 -38.66
N LEU A 960 8.20 -7.52 -38.56
CA LEU A 960 8.02 -6.19 -37.96
C LEU A 960 7.08 -6.32 -36.78
N VAL A 961 7.37 -5.63 -35.68
CA VAL A 961 6.40 -5.45 -34.59
C VAL A 961 5.84 -4.05 -34.71
N THR A 962 4.52 -3.92 -34.72
CA THR A 962 3.83 -2.62 -34.83
C THR A 962 2.93 -2.40 -33.62
N CYS A 963 2.69 -1.13 -33.28
CA CYS A 963 1.63 -0.70 -32.38
C CYS A 963 0.74 0.29 -33.14
N GLN A 964 -0.58 0.03 -33.23
CA GLN A 964 -1.52 0.83 -34.02
C GLN A 964 -1.08 1.06 -35.48
N GLY A 965 -0.48 0.04 -36.11
CA GLY A 965 0.02 0.13 -37.49
C GLY A 965 1.29 0.98 -37.66
N VAL A 966 1.99 1.31 -36.58
CA VAL A 966 3.30 1.99 -36.63
C VAL A 966 4.37 1.05 -36.09
N PRO A 967 5.46 0.76 -36.84
CA PRO A 967 6.56 -0.05 -36.33
C PRO A 967 7.14 0.51 -35.03
N VAL A 968 7.27 -0.34 -34.00
CA VAL A 968 7.94 0.02 -32.76
C VAL A 968 9.47 0.01 -32.98
N PRO A 969 10.23 0.97 -32.42
CA PRO A 969 11.67 1.07 -32.61
C PRO A 969 12.43 0.04 -31.75
N LEU A 970 12.38 -1.22 -32.18
CA LEU A 970 12.99 -2.33 -31.47
C LEU A 970 14.50 -2.16 -31.30
N THR A 971 14.93 -2.21 -30.05
CA THR A 971 16.32 -2.06 -29.63
C THR A 971 16.82 -3.39 -29.05
N PRO A 972 17.99 -3.90 -29.45
CA PRO A 972 18.51 -5.16 -28.91
C PRO A 972 18.79 -5.07 -27.40
N THR A 973 18.44 -6.10 -26.63
CA THR A 973 18.77 -6.17 -25.20
C THR A 973 20.22 -6.62 -24.93
N GLY A 974 20.89 -7.15 -25.95
CA GLY A 974 22.19 -7.83 -25.85
C GLY A 974 22.07 -9.36 -25.94
N VAL A 975 20.87 -9.91 -25.72
CA VAL A 975 20.54 -11.32 -25.95
C VAL A 975 20.12 -11.51 -27.41
N SER A 976 20.62 -12.58 -28.05
CA SER A 976 20.35 -12.84 -29.47
C SER A 976 18.86 -13.11 -29.70
N GLY A 977 18.24 -12.34 -30.60
CA GLY A 977 16.82 -12.48 -30.92
C GLY A 977 15.88 -11.83 -29.91
N GLU A 978 16.40 -11.06 -28.94
CA GLU A 978 15.61 -10.32 -27.96
C GLU A 978 15.74 -8.80 -28.15
N PHE A 979 14.58 -8.13 -28.12
CA PHE A 979 14.48 -6.70 -28.35
C PHE A 979 13.45 -6.07 -27.40
N TYR A 980 13.60 -4.78 -27.15
CA TYR A 980 12.62 -3.98 -26.40
C TYR A 980 12.34 -2.65 -27.10
N ALA A 981 11.18 -2.06 -26.83
CA ALA A 981 10.85 -0.69 -27.21
C ALA A 981 9.82 -0.09 -26.25
N GLY A 982 9.90 1.21 -26.00
CA GLY A 982 8.85 1.97 -25.33
C GLY A 982 7.69 2.30 -26.28
N VAL A 983 6.48 2.37 -25.75
CA VAL A 983 5.32 2.96 -26.43
C VAL A 983 4.69 3.98 -25.50
N ARG A 984 4.67 5.24 -25.94
CA ARG A 984 4.04 6.36 -25.23
C ARG A 984 2.74 6.74 -25.92
N TYR A 985 1.66 6.85 -25.15
CA TYR A 985 0.33 7.02 -25.70
C TYR A 985 -0.59 7.81 -24.77
N ARG A 986 -1.62 8.43 -25.33
CA ARG A 986 -2.71 9.05 -24.56
C ARG A 986 -3.72 7.99 -24.12
N ALA A 987 -3.87 7.81 -22.81
CA ALA A 987 -4.71 6.80 -22.17
C ALA A 987 -6.15 7.27 -21.94
N TRP A 988 -6.33 8.56 -21.63
CA TRP A 988 -7.63 9.23 -21.45
C TRP A 988 -7.54 10.70 -21.85
N GLN A 989 -8.65 11.44 -21.91
CA GLN A 989 -8.68 12.83 -22.43
C GLN A 989 -9.24 13.82 -21.39
N PRO A 990 -8.38 14.48 -20.59
CA PRO A 990 -8.79 15.59 -19.74
C PRO A 990 -9.06 16.85 -20.55
N TRP A 991 -9.77 17.79 -19.93
CA TRP A 991 -10.00 19.12 -20.49
C TRP A 991 -8.73 19.99 -20.44
N SER A 992 -7.87 19.83 -19.42
CA SER A 992 -6.54 20.45 -19.31
C SER A 992 -5.45 19.39 -19.44
N ALA A 993 -4.64 19.46 -20.50
CA ALA A 993 -3.58 18.51 -20.81
C ALA A 993 -2.57 19.13 -21.79
N LEU A 994 -1.38 18.55 -21.90
CA LEU A 994 -0.49 18.81 -23.03
C LEU A 994 -1.13 18.27 -24.31
N HIS A 995 -1.32 19.14 -25.30
CA HIS A 995 -1.91 18.81 -26.60
C HIS A 995 -3.33 18.19 -26.51
N PRO A 996 -4.33 18.92 -25.97
CA PRO A 996 -5.64 18.36 -25.62
C PRO A 996 -6.46 17.90 -26.83
N SER A 997 -6.10 18.31 -28.06
CA SER A 997 -6.77 17.90 -29.30
C SER A 997 -6.36 16.52 -29.80
N ILE A 998 -5.34 15.88 -29.22
CA ILE A 998 -4.93 14.52 -29.58
C ILE A 998 -5.89 13.55 -28.88
N GLU A 999 -6.56 12.69 -29.65
CA GLU A 999 -7.53 11.71 -29.13
C GLU A 999 -6.84 10.57 -28.33
N VAL A 1000 -7.65 9.77 -27.62
CA VAL A 1000 -7.21 8.58 -26.89
C VAL A 1000 -6.73 7.50 -27.87
N HIS A 1001 -5.65 6.81 -27.55
CA HIS A 1001 -5.06 5.78 -28.42
C HIS A 1001 -5.47 4.35 -28.05
N ALA A 1002 -6.21 4.15 -26.95
CA ALA A 1002 -6.67 2.85 -26.48
C ALA A 1002 -7.94 2.38 -27.22
N PRO A 1003 -8.12 1.07 -27.49
CA PRO A 1003 -7.19 -0.04 -27.25
C PRO A 1003 -5.89 0.07 -28.06
N LEU A 1004 -4.78 -0.37 -27.48
CA LEU A 1004 -3.51 -0.56 -28.17
C LEU A 1004 -3.47 -1.96 -28.80
N HIS A 1005 -3.27 -2.02 -30.11
CA HIS A 1005 -3.03 -3.27 -30.82
C HIS A 1005 -1.56 -3.40 -31.16
N VAL A 1006 -0.91 -4.42 -30.58
CA VAL A 1006 0.48 -4.77 -30.86
C VAL A 1006 0.50 -6.05 -31.69
N GLU A 1007 1.07 -6.03 -32.89
CA GLU A 1007 1.05 -7.18 -33.79
C GLU A 1007 2.43 -7.50 -34.38
N VAL A 1008 2.66 -8.78 -34.67
CA VAL A 1008 3.83 -9.27 -35.41
C VAL A 1008 3.43 -9.45 -36.87
N VAL A 1009 4.05 -8.69 -37.77
CA VAL A 1009 3.81 -8.73 -39.21
C VAL A 1009 4.94 -9.50 -39.89
N ASP A 1010 4.59 -10.50 -40.69
CA ASP A 1010 5.55 -11.13 -41.60
C ASP A 1010 5.68 -10.27 -42.87
N VAL A 1011 6.90 -9.80 -43.12
CA VAL A 1011 7.22 -8.88 -44.22
C VAL A 1011 7.09 -9.55 -45.59
N ALA A 1012 7.37 -10.85 -45.67
CA ALA A 1012 7.40 -11.57 -46.94
C ALA A 1012 5.98 -11.93 -47.41
N SER A 1013 5.12 -12.38 -46.50
CA SER A 1013 3.72 -12.67 -46.80
C SER A 1013 2.83 -11.42 -46.73
N ALA A 1014 3.31 -10.33 -46.13
CA ALA A 1014 2.55 -9.10 -45.92
C ALA A 1014 1.25 -9.36 -45.14
N THR A 1015 1.33 -10.16 -44.08
CA THR A 1015 0.20 -10.53 -43.22
C THR A 1015 0.57 -10.44 -41.75
N SER A 1016 -0.40 -10.16 -40.90
CA SER A 1016 -0.23 -10.29 -39.45
C SER A 1016 -0.17 -11.77 -39.07
N LEU A 1017 0.80 -12.16 -38.23
CA LEU A 1017 0.92 -13.50 -37.67
C LEU A 1017 0.07 -13.67 -36.39
N GLY A 1018 -0.36 -12.55 -35.80
CA GLY A 1018 -1.00 -12.48 -34.50
C GLY A 1018 -0.47 -11.32 -33.68
N GLY A 1019 -1.01 -11.16 -32.48
CA GLY A 1019 -0.68 -10.03 -31.62
C GLY A 1019 -1.40 -10.08 -30.27
N ALA A 1020 -1.35 -8.94 -29.59
CA ALA A 1020 -2.03 -8.69 -28.33
C ALA A 1020 -2.81 -7.38 -28.39
N THR A 1021 -3.88 -7.32 -27.61
CA THR A 1021 -4.67 -6.11 -27.42
C THR A 1021 -4.62 -5.70 -25.96
N TYR A 1022 -4.28 -4.45 -25.68
CA TYR A 1022 -4.31 -3.86 -24.35
C TYR A 1022 -5.30 -2.70 -24.29
N ARG A 1023 -6.10 -2.64 -23.22
CA ARG A 1023 -7.06 -1.56 -22.98
C ARG A 1023 -6.71 -0.82 -21.70
N THR A 1024 -6.89 0.50 -21.69
CA THR A 1024 -6.66 1.32 -20.49
C THR A 1024 -7.80 1.16 -19.47
N VAL A 1025 -9.02 0.99 -19.98
CA VAL A 1025 -10.24 0.73 -19.21
C VAL A 1025 -10.77 -0.67 -19.48
N HIS A 1026 -11.75 -1.11 -18.67
CA HIS A 1026 -12.41 -2.39 -18.84
C HIS A 1026 -12.93 -2.60 -20.28
N PRO A 1027 -12.77 -3.77 -20.93
CA PRO A 1027 -13.23 -4.01 -22.30
C PRO A 1027 -14.72 -3.73 -22.53
N GLY A 1028 -15.53 -3.95 -21.50
CA GLY A 1028 -16.96 -3.67 -21.53
C GLY A 1028 -17.36 -2.20 -21.28
N GLY A 1029 -16.40 -1.26 -21.25
CA GLY A 1029 -16.68 0.17 -21.02
C GLY A 1029 -17.10 0.51 -19.59
N ARG A 1030 -16.85 -0.39 -18.63
CA ARG A 1030 -17.10 -0.16 -17.20
C ARG A 1030 -16.05 0.78 -16.63
N SER A 1031 -16.52 1.81 -15.94
CA SER A 1031 -15.72 2.57 -14.98
C SER A 1031 -16.05 2.05 -13.59
N TYR A 1032 -15.02 1.81 -12.78
CA TYR A 1032 -15.22 1.46 -11.38
C TYR A 1032 -15.41 2.73 -10.56
N ASP A 1033 -16.44 2.74 -9.70
CA ASP A 1033 -16.71 3.87 -8.80
C ASP A 1033 -15.86 3.80 -7.51
N THR A 1034 -15.39 2.61 -7.16
CA THR A 1034 -14.58 2.36 -5.96
C THR A 1034 -13.27 1.67 -6.30
N PRO A 1035 -12.20 1.93 -5.54
CA PRO A 1035 -10.99 1.12 -5.56
C PRO A 1035 -11.29 -0.36 -5.30
N PRO A 1036 -10.39 -1.26 -5.73
CA PRO A 1036 -10.42 -2.66 -5.31
C PRO A 1036 -10.38 -2.80 -3.79
N ILE A 1037 -11.10 -3.78 -3.26
CA ILE A 1037 -11.11 -4.08 -1.82
C ILE A 1037 -9.91 -4.94 -1.38
N ASN A 1038 -9.21 -5.58 -2.32
CA ASN A 1038 -8.01 -6.39 -2.05
C ASN A 1038 -7.15 -6.61 -3.31
N ALA A 1039 -5.98 -7.21 -3.13
CA ALA A 1039 -5.03 -7.49 -4.20
C ALA A 1039 -5.58 -8.44 -5.30
N ASN A 1040 -6.45 -9.39 -4.96
CA ASN A 1040 -7.07 -10.32 -5.92
C ASN A 1040 -8.02 -9.58 -6.88
N GLU A 1041 -8.89 -8.71 -6.34
CA GLU A 1041 -9.75 -7.88 -7.18
C GLU A 1041 -8.92 -6.93 -8.05
N ALA A 1042 -7.90 -6.29 -7.47
CA ALA A 1042 -6.99 -5.42 -8.22
C ALA A 1042 -6.32 -6.17 -9.37
N GLU A 1043 -5.82 -7.39 -9.13
CA GLU A 1043 -5.24 -8.25 -10.15
C GLU A 1043 -6.25 -8.64 -11.23
N ALA A 1044 -7.47 -9.02 -10.86
CA ALA A 1044 -8.51 -9.36 -11.82
C ALA A 1044 -8.87 -8.18 -12.74
N ARG A 1045 -8.95 -6.95 -12.19
CA ARG A 1045 -9.16 -5.71 -12.98
C ARG A 1045 -8.01 -5.45 -13.95
N ARG A 1046 -6.76 -5.74 -13.56
CA ARG A 1046 -5.59 -5.63 -14.46
C ARG A 1046 -5.62 -6.70 -15.55
N ALA A 1047 -5.90 -7.95 -15.18
CA ALA A 1047 -5.91 -9.10 -16.08
C ALA A 1047 -6.95 -8.96 -17.20
N SER A 1048 -8.15 -8.44 -16.90
CA SER A 1048 -9.21 -8.29 -17.90
C SER A 1048 -8.89 -7.25 -19.00
N ARG A 1049 -7.86 -6.43 -18.81
CA ARG A 1049 -7.44 -5.39 -19.77
C ARG A 1049 -6.50 -5.90 -20.86
N PHE A 1050 -6.00 -7.12 -20.75
CA PHE A 1050 -5.09 -7.73 -21.72
C PHE A 1050 -5.74 -8.94 -22.42
N GLU A 1051 -5.65 -8.97 -23.74
CA GLU A 1051 -6.04 -10.12 -24.55
C GLU A 1051 -4.85 -10.62 -25.36
N ALA A 1052 -4.50 -11.90 -25.22
CA ALA A 1052 -3.48 -12.59 -26.03
C ALA A 1052 -3.97 -12.89 -27.46
N ARG A 1053 -4.80 -12.00 -28.02
CA ARG A 1053 -5.45 -12.12 -29.34
C ARG A 1053 -5.63 -10.72 -29.95
N GLY A 1054 -5.86 -10.70 -31.25
CA GLY A 1054 -6.02 -9.48 -32.05
C GLY A 1054 -4.96 -9.40 -33.15
N HIS A 1055 -5.39 -9.12 -34.37
CA HIS A 1055 -4.51 -8.93 -35.52
C HIS A 1055 -5.24 -8.16 -36.63
N THR A 1056 -4.49 -7.45 -37.47
CA THR A 1056 -5.04 -6.86 -38.69
C THR A 1056 -5.37 -7.97 -39.71
N PRO A 1057 -6.64 -8.15 -40.13
CA PRO A 1057 -7.00 -9.19 -41.10
C PRO A 1057 -6.60 -8.80 -42.53
N GLY A 1058 -6.22 -9.79 -43.33
CA GLY A 1058 -5.91 -9.59 -44.74
C GLY A 1058 -4.48 -9.13 -45.03
N ALA A 1059 -4.28 -8.54 -46.21
CA ALA A 1059 -2.97 -8.08 -46.67
C ALA A 1059 -2.62 -6.71 -46.08
N ILE A 1060 -1.37 -6.55 -45.67
CA ILE A 1060 -0.83 -5.36 -45.00
C ILE A 1060 0.13 -4.64 -45.95
N ASP A 1061 0.00 -3.32 -46.08
CA ASP A 1061 0.96 -2.51 -46.82
C ASP A 1061 2.24 -2.26 -45.99
N VAL A 1062 3.22 -3.15 -46.15
CA VAL A 1062 4.52 -3.07 -45.45
C VAL A 1062 5.28 -1.78 -45.78
N ALA A 1063 5.10 -1.21 -46.98
CA ALA A 1063 5.77 0.03 -47.36
C ALA A 1063 5.18 1.22 -46.59
N ALA A 1064 3.86 1.26 -46.43
CA ALA A 1064 3.17 2.24 -45.61
C ALA A 1064 3.57 2.14 -44.12
N LEU A 1065 3.67 0.92 -43.58
CA LEU A 1065 4.17 0.70 -42.21
C LEU A 1065 5.58 1.28 -42.02
N ARG A 1066 6.51 0.97 -42.93
CA ARG A 1066 7.89 1.48 -42.86
C ARG A 1066 7.96 3.00 -42.97
N GLU A 1067 7.08 3.62 -43.77
CA GLU A 1067 6.98 5.09 -43.85
C GLU A 1067 6.41 5.69 -42.56
N ALA A 1068 5.39 5.06 -41.96
CA ALA A 1068 4.87 5.47 -40.66
C ALA A 1068 5.97 5.43 -39.58
N GLY A 1069 6.77 4.35 -39.55
CA GLY A 1069 7.91 4.23 -38.64
C GLY A 1069 8.96 5.32 -38.83
N ARG A 1070 9.30 5.67 -40.09
CA ARG A 1070 10.22 6.79 -40.37
C ARG A 1070 9.71 8.14 -39.89
N ARG A 1071 8.39 8.40 -40.01
CA ARG A 1071 7.77 9.64 -39.50
C ARG A 1071 7.70 9.68 -37.97
N ALA A 1072 7.57 8.51 -37.34
CA ALA A 1072 7.53 8.37 -35.88
C ALA A 1072 8.90 8.58 -35.21
N ALA A 1073 9.98 8.26 -35.94
CA ALA A 1073 11.33 8.24 -35.40
C ALA A 1073 11.75 9.57 -34.74
N SER A 1074 12.51 9.43 -33.65
CA SER A 1074 13.04 10.54 -32.86
C SER A 1074 14.53 10.35 -32.61
N GLU A 1075 15.32 11.39 -32.75
CA GLU A 1075 16.73 11.36 -32.31
C GLU A 1075 16.83 11.47 -30.77
N GLU A 1076 15.90 12.17 -30.13
CA GLU A 1076 15.87 12.34 -28.67
C GLU A 1076 15.27 11.15 -27.92
N TYR A 1077 14.43 10.36 -28.59
CA TYR A 1077 13.71 9.20 -28.06
C TYR A 1077 13.81 8.02 -29.07
N PRO A 1078 15.02 7.47 -29.31
CA PRO A 1078 15.26 6.47 -30.35
C PRO A 1078 14.70 5.07 -30.04
N HIS A 1079 14.35 4.79 -28.78
CA HIS A 1079 13.84 3.52 -28.27
C HIS A 1079 12.34 3.56 -27.96
N THR A 1080 11.70 4.73 -28.04
CA THR A 1080 10.28 4.93 -27.74
C THR A 1080 9.46 5.39 -28.95
N LEU A 1081 8.39 4.68 -29.25
CA LEU A 1081 7.33 5.12 -30.15
C LEU A 1081 6.35 6.04 -29.40
N ASP A 1082 6.33 7.33 -29.72
CA ASP A 1082 5.29 8.25 -29.24
C ASP A 1082 4.14 8.36 -30.24
N LEU A 1083 3.02 7.70 -29.95
CA LEU A 1083 1.83 7.70 -30.82
C LEU A 1083 1.24 9.10 -31.01
N ARG A 1084 1.50 10.04 -30.10
CA ARG A 1084 1.03 11.44 -30.22
C ARG A 1084 1.71 12.18 -31.38
N ARG A 1085 2.86 11.68 -31.85
CA ARG A 1085 3.59 12.25 -33.00
C ARG A 1085 3.09 11.73 -34.35
N VAL A 1086 2.35 10.61 -34.36
CA VAL A 1086 1.86 9.97 -35.58
C VAL A 1086 0.37 9.73 -35.47
N PRO A 1087 -0.48 10.50 -36.18
CA PRO A 1087 -1.92 10.28 -36.12
C PRO A 1087 -2.24 8.85 -36.60
N PRO A 1088 -3.08 8.09 -35.88
CA PRO A 1088 -3.50 6.77 -36.33
C PRO A 1088 -4.15 6.91 -37.71
N THR A 1089 -3.76 6.06 -38.65
CA THR A 1089 -4.40 6.01 -39.97
C THR A 1089 -5.86 5.60 -39.75
N ARG A 1090 -6.79 6.56 -39.84
CA ARG A 1090 -8.22 6.25 -39.81
C ARG A 1090 -8.49 5.18 -40.87
N PRO A 1091 -9.17 4.07 -40.55
CA PRO A 1091 -9.75 3.25 -41.59
C PRO A 1091 -10.65 4.19 -42.39
N THR A 1092 -10.35 4.33 -43.68
CA THR A 1092 -11.21 5.07 -44.60
C THR A 1092 -12.57 4.39 -44.58
N SER A 1093 -13.52 4.92 -43.82
CA SER A 1093 -14.94 4.71 -44.07
C SER A 1093 -15.19 5.26 -45.47
N SER A 1094 -15.13 4.41 -46.49
CA SER A 1094 -15.65 4.69 -47.82
C SER A 1094 -17.19 4.64 -47.78
N PRO A 1095 -17.84 5.36 -48.70
CA PRO A 1095 -18.88 6.36 -48.44
C PRO A 1095 -20.26 5.82 -48.05
#